data_AF-A0A7C5EC62-F1
#
_entry.id   AF-A0A7C5EC62-F1
#
_cell.length_a   1.000
_cell.length_b   1.000
_cell.length_c   1.000
_cell.angle_alpha   90.00
_cell.angle_beta   90.00
_cell.angle_gamma   90.00
#
_symmetry.space_group_name_H-M   'P 1'
#
loop_
_entity.id
_entity.type
_entity.pdbx_description
1 polymer ?
#
loop_
_entity_poly.entity_id
_entity_poly.type
_entity_poly.pdbx_seq_one_letter_code
_entity_poly.pdbx_strand_id
1 'polypeptide(L)'
;MSPSSTTSSESAACEDRDLLPHDGKALLRGPLRKATAVLVVASFLTVIVGTGIIDGFFPLPAPKVIGKEKQAIEKRRKSARFADGSLARLIEYDLRTRSRVRSVALPYYAALLYRYLREAETNAVLGKEGWIFLRDRIDVDSSDEERRVIISRRILQAVARRLRQVGSELIVLPIPRKSVVYREMLPRGEDPRPHLYGESQEQLAEAGVRAVDLLTPYRARGNEVLFRKIDSHWNSRGMTLAAEALAKEMGSYVPPDRRAAEVRSLGLKRDPGDLLRLIGITEGSRAASWIDWPEYPRLRLFNRLGELLPPQPNPKLPVATAASGTSFTYNSFFPDFVRNATGRRIWFGAWPAIGPVEPFRRTLHAFREHPMPKTLIWEIPAHNLFCRKRPLNDAGRLFAEISGGRLATLASFGIDVPLSKNSDLKPGVRATARKTLRAHVSGGAIIFQPDGSLWVRLKGRATGGDAIVTTDTTHYRLYSRWHPEAQELILPFVGPEPVSDSAHLTLTGTKKGVEVDVTQIEFMVDATRTPGVRLELSPIETEPGGYRQTIAFGPPHTASRGEVLAFQLDVKGAFSRKLRVEAFGPFGATELLNIGKITPGGAVLANLSPLAGKVVAGLRLVGRGKAPRRLVREDSPVLLDMH
;
A
#
# COMPACT_ATOMS: atom_id res chain seq x y z
N MET A 1 -40.35 43.53 -48.15
CA MET A 1 -41.74 43.88 -48.47
C MET A 1 -42.64 43.18 -47.47
N SER A 2 -43.16 43.92 -46.49
CA SER A 2 -44.51 43.70 -45.94
C SER A 2 -45.52 44.17 -47.02
N PRO A 3 -46.85 43.88 -46.95
CA PRO A 3 -47.70 44.28 -45.82
C PRO A 3 -48.89 43.30 -45.52
N SER A 4 -49.37 43.21 -44.26
CA SER A 4 -50.61 43.84 -43.71
C SER A 4 -51.91 43.06 -44.00
N SER A 5 -52.91 42.90 -43.11
CA SER A 5 -53.14 43.37 -41.73
C SER A 5 -54.54 42.91 -41.25
N THR A 6 -54.74 42.97 -39.91
CA THR A 6 -55.97 43.40 -39.16
C THR A 6 -57.14 42.40 -39.01
N THR A 7 -57.78 42.18 -37.84
CA THR A 7 -57.93 43.04 -36.63
C THR A 7 -58.50 42.32 -35.38
N SER A 8 -58.04 42.76 -34.18
CA SER A 8 -58.70 43.02 -32.85
C SER A 8 -59.58 41.96 -32.16
N SER A 9 -59.67 41.79 -30.82
CA SER A 9 -59.29 42.49 -29.56
C SER A 9 -59.35 41.41 -28.42
N GLU A 10 -58.64 41.42 -27.29
CA GLU A 10 -58.64 42.40 -26.19
C GLU A 10 -57.37 42.22 -25.30
N SER A 11 -56.68 43.35 -25.11
CA SER A 11 -55.91 43.84 -23.95
C SER A 11 -55.70 42.98 -22.69
N ALA A 12 -54.44 42.76 -22.31
CA ALA A 12 -53.84 43.37 -21.10
C ALA A 12 -52.31 43.23 -21.13
N ALA A 13 -51.61 44.36 -21.15
CA ALA A 13 -50.16 44.48 -21.29
C ALA A 13 -49.41 44.08 -20.01
N CYS A 14 -48.27 43.41 -20.19
CA CYS A 14 -47.24 43.21 -19.18
C CYS A 14 -46.10 44.19 -19.51
N GLU A 15 -46.13 45.37 -18.87
CA GLU A 15 -45.06 46.37 -18.92
C GLU A 15 -44.09 46.18 -17.74
N ASP A 16 -42.84 46.50 -18.03
CA ASP A 16 -41.69 46.60 -17.15
C ASP A 16 -42.03 47.20 -15.77
N ARG A 17 -41.55 46.53 -14.71
CA ARG A 17 -41.34 47.15 -13.41
C ARG A 17 -39.98 46.78 -12.85
N ASP A 18 -39.08 47.75 -12.99
CA ASP A 18 -38.08 48.19 -12.03
C ASP A 18 -37.56 47.18 -11.01
N LEU A 19 -36.26 46.92 -11.14
CA LEU A 19 -35.34 46.47 -10.11
C LEU A 19 -35.55 47.29 -8.81
N LEU A 20 -36.32 46.73 -7.87
CA LEU A 20 -36.38 47.23 -6.50
C LEU A 20 -35.06 46.91 -5.77
N PRO A 21 -34.49 47.85 -5.00
CA PRO A 21 -33.36 47.57 -4.14
C PRO A 21 -33.78 46.59 -3.05
N HIS A 22 -33.01 45.51 -2.85
CA HIS A 22 -33.16 44.59 -1.73
C HIS A 22 -32.84 45.31 -0.40
N ASP A 23 -33.82 46.04 0.13
CA ASP A 23 -33.76 46.61 1.47
C ASP A 23 -34.12 45.52 2.48
N GLY A 24 -33.11 44.96 3.16
CA GLY A 24 -33.25 43.91 4.18
C GLY A 24 -34.16 44.27 5.37
N LYS A 25 -34.69 45.50 5.41
CA LYS A 25 -35.65 46.01 6.38
C LYS A 25 -37.10 45.53 6.13
N ALA A 26 -37.40 44.96 4.96
CA ALA A 26 -38.75 44.48 4.66
C ALA A 26 -39.14 43.16 5.36
N LEU A 27 -38.16 42.34 5.79
CA LEU A 27 -38.42 41.05 6.44
C LEU A 27 -38.98 41.14 7.88
N LEU A 28 -38.97 42.33 8.50
CA LEU A 28 -39.26 42.52 9.95
C LEU A 28 -40.50 43.39 10.25
N ARG A 29 -41.48 43.47 9.34
CA ARG A 29 -42.72 44.24 9.58
C ARG A 29 -43.77 43.39 10.31
N GLY A 30 -43.86 43.60 11.63
CA GLY A 30 -44.89 43.06 12.53
C GLY A 30 -44.34 42.79 13.95
N PRO A 31 -45.03 43.19 15.04
CA PRO A 31 -44.52 43.03 16.41
C PRO A 31 -44.29 41.56 16.78
N LEU A 32 -45.16 40.65 16.32
CA LEU A 32 -45.01 39.20 16.52
C LEU A 32 -43.76 38.63 15.83
N ARG A 33 -43.45 39.09 14.60
CA ARG A 33 -42.29 38.63 13.83
C ARG A 33 -40.97 39.18 14.39
N LYS A 34 -40.96 40.42 14.89
CA LYS A 34 -39.82 40.98 15.63
C LYS A 34 -39.56 40.22 16.93
N ALA A 35 -40.60 39.94 17.71
CA ALA A 35 -40.49 39.13 18.91
C ALA A 35 -39.96 37.72 18.60
N THR A 36 -40.46 37.10 17.52
CA THR A 36 -39.98 35.79 17.05
C THR A 36 -38.50 35.84 16.65
N ALA A 37 -38.09 36.85 15.88
CA ALA A 37 -36.69 37.03 15.46
C ALA A 37 -35.76 37.26 16.66
N VAL A 38 -36.18 38.10 17.62
CA VAL A 38 -35.43 38.33 18.87
C VAL A 38 -35.29 37.04 19.66
N LEU A 39 -36.36 36.24 19.76
CA LEU A 39 -36.35 34.97 20.49
C LEU A 39 -35.46 33.93 19.81
N VAL A 40 -35.48 33.85 18.48
CA VAL A 40 -34.56 33.01 17.70
C VAL A 40 -33.11 33.43 17.93
N VAL A 41 -32.79 34.72 17.80
CA VAL A 41 -31.43 35.24 18.04
C VAL A 41 -30.99 35.00 19.48
N ALA A 42 -31.85 35.28 20.47
CA ALA A 42 -31.56 35.04 21.87
C ALA A 42 -31.33 33.55 22.17
N SER A 43 -32.13 32.66 21.60
CA SER A 43 -31.95 31.21 21.75
C SER A 43 -30.63 30.74 21.14
N PHE A 44 -30.29 31.22 19.94
CA PHE A 44 -29.05 30.91 19.26
C PHE A 44 -27.83 31.40 20.04
N LEU A 45 -27.85 32.65 20.52
CA LEU A 45 -26.80 33.22 21.36
C LEU A 45 -26.68 32.47 22.68
N THR A 46 -27.79 32.06 23.30
CA THR A 46 -27.79 31.26 24.53
C THR A 46 -27.10 29.92 24.31
N VAL A 47 -27.33 29.26 23.17
CA VAL A 47 -26.64 27.99 22.82
C VAL A 47 -25.15 28.23 22.62
N ILE A 48 -24.74 29.28 21.89
CA ILE A 48 -23.33 29.58 21.64
C ILE A 48 -22.60 29.93 22.93
N VAL A 49 -23.13 30.90 23.69
CA VAL A 49 -22.51 31.39 24.93
C VAL A 49 -22.56 30.29 26.00
N GLY A 50 -23.69 29.60 26.14
CA GLY A 50 -23.83 28.46 27.06
C GLY A 50 -22.86 27.33 26.75
N THR A 51 -22.62 27.02 25.47
CA THR A 51 -21.60 26.05 25.06
C THR A 51 -20.20 26.51 25.48
N GLY A 52 -19.86 27.77 25.23
CA GLY A 52 -18.59 28.36 25.64
C GLY A 52 -18.37 28.32 27.17
N ILE A 53 -19.41 28.59 27.95
CA ILE A 53 -19.37 28.51 29.42
C ILE A 53 -19.18 27.06 29.88
N ILE A 54 -20.03 26.13 29.42
CA ILE A 54 -19.97 24.73 29.87
C ILE A 54 -18.63 24.09 29.50
N ASP A 55 -18.14 24.30 28.28
CA ASP A 55 -16.87 23.72 27.84
C ASP A 55 -15.66 24.43 28.45
N GLY A 56 -15.79 25.70 28.83
CA GLY A 56 -14.76 26.45 29.54
C GLY A 56 -14.58 25.98 31.00
N PHE A 57 -15.69 25.77 31.72
CA PHE A 57 -15.67 25.38 33.13
C PHE A 57 -15.61 23.86 33.35
N PHE A 58 -16.19 23.07 32.45
CA PHE A 58 -16.29 21.61 32.60
C PHE A 58 -15.83 20.84 31.35
N PRO A 59 -14.62 21.11 30.80
CA PRO A 59 -14.13 20.38 29.65
C PRO A 59 -13.98 18.89 29.97
N LEU A 60 -14.16 18.04 28.96
CA LEU A 60 -13.74 16.64 29.06
C LEU A 60 -12.21 16.56 29.17
N PRO A 61 -11.69 15.54 29.89
CA PRO A 61 -10.27 15.29 29.95
C PRO A 61 -9.74 15.07 28.53
N ALA A 62 -8.65 15.76 28.20
CA ALA A 62 -8.03 15.61 26.90
C ALA A 62 -7.62 14.14 26.67
N PRO A 63 -7.80 13.60 25.45
CA PRO A 63 -7.37 12.24 25.15
C PRO A 63 -5.87 12.10 25.43
N LYS A 64 -5.45 10.94 25.98
CA LYS A 64 -4.04 10.64 26.22
C LYS A 64 -3.33 10.49 24.88
N VAL A 65 -2.62 11.53 24.45
CA VAL A 65 -1.80 11.52 23.23
C VAL A 65 -0.35 11.21 23.59
N ILE A 66 0.25 10.20 22.94
CA ILE A 66 1.63 9.74 23.22
C ILE A 66 2.56 9.88 22.02
N GLY A 67 3.86 10.03 22.27
CA GLY A 67 4.91 10.01 21.24
C GLY A 67 4.83 11.14 20.22
N LYS A 68 4.85 10.79 18.93
CA LYS A 68 4.93 11.74 17.79
C LYS A 68 3.70 12.64 17.67
N GLU A 69 2.53 12.15 18.06
CA GLU A 69 1.27 12.90 17.94
C GLU A 69 1.20 14.04 18.97
N LYS A 70 1.70 13.81 20.19
CA LYS A 70 1.90 14.87 21.19
C LYS A 70 2.83 15.97 20.66
N GLN A 71 3.97 15.59 20.06
CA GLN A 71 4.92 16.54 19.47
C GLN A 71 4.31 17.33 18.30
N ALA A 72 3.50 16.68 17.47
CA ALA A 72 2.81 17.33 16.35
C ALA A 72 1.76 18.33 16.84
N ILE A 73 0.99 18.00 17.89
CA ILE A 73 0.01 18.89 18.50
C ILE A 73 0.69 20.08 19.18
N GLU A 74 1.78 19.85 19.92
CA GLU A 74 2.56 20.93 20.53
C GLU A 74 3.14 21.87 19.47
N LYS A 75 3.65 21.33 18.36
CA LYS A 75 4.11 22.13 17.23
C LYS A 75 2.97 22.95 16.63
N ARG A 76 1.80 22.34 16.39
CA ARG A 76 0.60 23.03 15.90
C ARG A 76 0.16 24.16 16.82
N ARG A 77 0.17 23.94 18.14
CA ARG A 77 -0.15 24.97 19.15
C ARG A 77 0.80 26.16 19.07
N LYS A 78 2.11 25.91 18.98
CA LYS A 78 3.14 26.96 18.90
C LYS A 78 3.08 27.74 17.58
N SER A 79 2.77 27.07 16.48
CA SER A 79 2.71 27.68 15.15
C SER A 79 1.34 28.25 14.79
N ALA A 80 0.31 28.11 15.64
CA ALA A 80 -1.03 28.57 15.33
C ALA A 80 -1.08 30.10 15.21
N ARG A 81 -1.70 30.59 14.13
CA ARG A 81 -1.90 32.00 13.81
C ARG A 81 -3.34 32.22 13.39
N PHE A 82 -3.85 33.42 13.64
CA PHE A 82 -5.20 33.81 13.20
C PHE A 82 -5.24 34.00 11.68
N ALA A 83 -4.22 34.64 11.10
CA ALA A 83 -4.17 35.07 9.70
C ALA A 83 -4.22 33.93 8.66
N ASP A 84 -3.76 32.72 8.99
CA ASP A 84 -3.76 31.56 8.08
C ASP A 84 -4.84 30.51 8.41
N GLY A 85 -5.72 30.85 9.37
CA GLY A 85 -6.78 29.95 9.87
C GLY A 85 -6.28 28.77 10.70
N SER A 86 -4.98 28.66 10.99
CA SER A 86 -4.44 27.55 11.79
C SER A 86 -4.88 27.61 13.26
N LEU A 87 -5.10 28.82 13.81
CA LEU A 87 -5.70 29.01 15.13
C LEU A 87 -7.15 28.54 15.17
N ALA A 88 -7.94 28.83 14.14
CA ALA A 88 -9.32 28.35 14.06
C ALA A 88 -9.37 26.81 14.03
N ARG A 89 -8.50 26.16 13.24
CA ARG A 89 -8.38 24.68 13.22
C ARG A 89 -7.95 24.10 14.57
N LEU A 90 -7.11 24.82 15.32
CA LEU A 90 -6.70 24.40 16.65
C LEU A 90 -7.86 24.47 17.66
N ILE A 91 -8.65 25.55 17.62
CA ILE A 91 -9.85 25.70 18.43
C ILE A 91 -10.87 24.62 18.06
N GLU A 92 -11.07 24.36 16.77
CA GLU A 92 -11.94 23.29 16.29
C GLU A 92 -11.48 21.92 16.80
N TYR A 93 -10.17 21.65 16.80
CA TYR A 93 -9.61 20.42 17.36
C TYR A 93 -9.86 20.30 18.88
N ASP A 94 -9.71 21.39 19.64
CA ASP A 94 -9.95 21.39 21.09
C ASP A 94 -11.44 21.15 21.39
N LEU A 95 -12.34 21.84 20.68
CA LEU A 95 -13.78 21.60 20.78
C LEU A 95 -14.16 20.16 20.39
N ARG A 96 -13.59 19.62 19.31
CA ARG A 96 -13.85 18.23 18.89
C ARG A 96 -13.43 17.20 19.94
N THR A 97 -12.39 17.48 20.71
CA THR A 97 -11.78 16.50 21.63
C THR A 97 -12.19 16.69 23.09
N ARG A 98 -12.63 17.89 23.48
CA ARG A 98 -12.88 18.25 24.88
C ARG A 98 -14.26 18.83 25.16
N SER A 99 -15.06 19.16 24.14
CA SER A 99 -16.39 19.72 24.36
C SER A 99 -17.33 18.69 24.99
N ARG A 100 -17.82 19.02 26.19
CA ARG A 100 -18.83 18.24 26.91
C ARG A 100 -20.18 18.41 26.24
N VAL A 101 -20.52 19.63 25.81
CA VAL A 101 -21.79 19.88 25.10
C VAL A 101 -21.84 19.08 23.81
N ARG A 102 -20.77 19.12 23.00
CA ARG A 102 -20.67 18.29 21.79
C ARG A 102 -20.79 16.81 22.13
N SER A 103 -20.13 16.32 23.18
CA SER A 103 -20.20 14.88 23.53
C SER A 103 -21.62 14.39 23.84
N VAL A 104 -22.50 15.26 24.36
CA VAL A 104 -23.89 14.94 24.66
C VAL A 104 -24.79 15.15 23.45
N ALA A 105 -24.62 16.25 22.72
CA ALA A 105 -25.50 16.61 21.59
C ALA A 105 -25.17 15.84 20.30
N LEU A 106 -23.89 15.55 20.05
CA LEU A 106 -23.41 14.95 18.80
C LEU A 106 -24.08 13.60 18.50
N PRO A 107 -24.26 12.65 19.43
CA PRO A 107 -24.91 11.39 19.11
C PRO A 107 -26.36 11.55 18.63
N TYR A 108 -27.13 12.49 19.20
CA TYR A 108 -28.50 12.74 18.78
C TYR A 108 -28.55 13.47 17.44
N TYR A 109 -27.71 14.48 17.25
CA TYR A 109 -27.59 15.18 15.98
C TYR A 109 -27.17 14.23 14.86
N ALA A 110 -26.15 13.41 15.09
CA ALA A 110 -25.69 12.38 14.18
C ALA A 110 -26.78 11.33 13.90
N ALA A 111 -27.50 10.85 14.91
CA ALA A 111 -28.59 9.90 14.73
C ALA A 111 -29.75 10.51 13.90
N LEU A 112 -30.05 11.79 14.10
CA LEU A 112 -31.04 12.53 13.31
C LEU A 112 -30.61 12.60 11.83
N LEU A 113 -29.38 13.06 11.58
CA LEU A 113 -28.82 13.14 10.22
C LEU A 113 -28.79 11.75 9.55
N TYR A 114 -28.34 10.73 10.27
CA TYR A 114 -28.26 9.36 9.78
C TYR A 114 -29.64 8.78 9.44
N ARG A 115 -30.63 8.96 10.32
CA ARG A 115 -31.97 8.36 10.17
C ARG A 115 -32.81 9.09 9.12
N TYR A 116 -32.83 10.41 9.16
CA TYR A 116 -33.78 11.22 8.37
C TYR A 116 -33.17 11.85 7.13
N LEU A 117 -31.92 12.31 7.19
CA LEU A 117 -31.26 12.96 6.05
C LEU A 117 -30.35 12.02 5.25
N ARG A 118 -30.06 10.82 5.79
CA ARG A 118 -29.07 9.90 5.22
C ARG A 118 -27.72 10.58 4.98
N GLU A 119 -27.33 11.46 5.91
CA GLU A 119 -26.05 12.18 5.91
C GLU A 119 -25.12 11.68 7.03
N ALA A 120 -23.81 11.74 6.78
CA ALA A 120 -22.76 11.32 7.72
C ALA A 120 -21.55 12.27 7.68
N GLU A 121 -20.67 12.17 8.69
CA GLU A 121 -19.36 12.84 8.65
C GLU A 121 -18.55 12.42 7.41
N THR A 122 -17.67 13.30 6.95
CA THR A 122 -16.94 13.21 5.68
C THR A 122 -16.14 11.92 5.45
N ASN A 123 -15.78 11.20 6.52
CA ASN A 123 -14.99 9.97 6.44
C ASN A 123 -15.84 8.70 6.21
N ALA A 124 -17.16 8.81 6.26
CA ALA A 124 -18.09 7.71 6.03
C ALA A 124 -19.00 7.98 4.83
N VAL A 125 -19.45 6.90 4.19
CA VAL A 125 -20.41 6.93 3.08
C VAL A 125 -21.60 6.06 3.47
N LEU A 126 -22.79 6.66 3.52
CA LEU A 126 -24.03 5.96 3.84
C LEU A 126 -24.60 5.32 2.57
N GLY A 127 -24.63 4.01 2.54
CA GLY A 127 -25.22 3.21 1.49
C GLY A 127 -26.70 2.91 1.73
N LYS A 128 -27.25 2.06 0.85
CA LYS A 128 -28.63 1.55 0.96
C LYS A 128 -28.78 0.68 2.21
N GLU A 129 -30.01 0.48 2.68
CA GLU A 129 -30.34 -0.50 3.73
C GLU A 129 -29.45 -0.48 5.00
N GLY A 130 -29.04 0.71 5.43
CA GLY A 130 -28.20 0.89 6.63
C GLY A 130 -26.75 0.45 6.48
N TRP A 131 -26.26 0.26 5.25
CA TRP A 131 -24.84 0.02 5.00
C TRP A 131 -24.03 1.29 5.21
N ILE A 132 -22.90 1.18 5.91
CA ILE A 132 -21.93 2.25 6.11
C ILE A 132 -20.59 1.80 5.54
N PHE A 133 -19.98 2.65 4.73
CA PHE A 133 -18.67 2.43 4.14
C PHE A 133 -17.68 3.49 4.59
N LEU A 134 -16.40 3.18 4.50
CA LEU A 134 -15.34 4.15 4.75
C LEU A 134 -14.98 4.83 3.43
N ARG A 135 -14.98 6.16 3.43
CA ARG A 135 -14.66 6.96 2.24
C ARG A 135 -13.24 6.67 1.74
N ASP A 136 -12.26 6.52 2.66
CA ASP A 136 -10.87 6.16 2.33
C ASP A 136 -10.67 4.75 1.73
N ARG A 137 -11.73 3.93 1.70
CA ARG A 137 -11.75 2.61 1.06
C ARG A 137 -12.62 2.59 -0.22
N ILE A 138 -13.23 3.70 -0.59
CA ILE A 138 -13.93 3.87 -1.87
C ILE A 138 -13.06 4.73 -2.78
N ASP A 139 -12.66 5.90 -2.30
CA ASP A 139 -11.89 6.89 -3.04
C ASP A 139 -10.51 6.32 -3.38
N VAL A 140 -10.34 5.94 -4.66
CA VAL A 140 -9.03 5.67 -5.24
C VAL A 140 -8.70 6.83 -6.15
N ASP A 141 -7.52 7.39 -5.94
CA ASP A 141 -7.00 8.47 -6.77
C ASP A 141 -6.64 7.91 -8.15
N SER A 142 -7.50 8.20 -9.13
CA SER A 142 -7.44 7.64 -10.48
C SER A 142 -6.23 8.08 -11.29
N SER A 143 -5.52 9.12 -10.85
CA SER A 143 -4.33 9.61 -11.56
C SER A 143 -3.12 8.67 -11.45
N ASP A 144 -3.15 7.70 -10.52
CA ASP A 144 -1.97 6.92 -10.12
C ASP A 144 -2.32 5.45 -9.77
N GLU A 145 -3.48 4.95 -10.21
CA GLU A 145 -3.99 3.61 -9.90
C GLU A 145 -3.02 2.51 -10.33
N GLU A 146 -2.66 2.49 -11.62
CA GLU A 146 -1.75 1.50 -12.21
C GLU A 146 -0.39 1.47 -11.49
N ARG A 147 0.18 2.66 -11.22
CA ARG A 147 1.46 2.78 -10.53
C ARG A 147 1.40 2.16 -9.14
N ARG A 148 0.31 2.34 -8.39
CA ARG A 148 0.17 1.79 -7.03
C ARG A 148 0.04 0.27 -7.04
N VAL A 149 -0.67 -0.30 -8.02
CA VAL A 149 -0.73 -1.76 -8.20
C VAL A 149 0.67 -2.32 -8.50
N ILE A 150 1.39 -1.70 -9.43
CA ILE A 150 2.77 -2.09 -9.79
C ILE A 150 3.71 -2.03 -8.57
N ILE A 151 3.66 -0.94 -7.79
CA ILE A 151 4.49 -0.77 -6.59
C ILE A 151 4.17 -1.87 -5.57
N SER A 152 2.89 -2.11 -5.28
CA SER A 152 2.46 -3.16 -4.35
C SER A 152 2.93 -4.53 -4.77
N ARG A 153 2.74 -4.88 -6.04
CA ARG A 153 3.24 -6.12 -6.64
C ARG A 153 4.74 -6.27 -6.40
N ARG A 154 5.54 -5.25 -6.73
CA ARG A 154 7.01 -5.29 -6.61
C ARG A 154 7.48 -5.38 -5.15
N ILE A 155 6.80 -4.73 -4.20
CA ILE A 155 7.08 -4.91 -2.77
C ILE A 155 6.81 -6.36 -2.34
N LEU A 156 5.63 -6.90 -2.68
CA LEU A 156 5.26 -8.28 -2.33
C LEU A 156 6.20 -9.30 -2.97
N GLN A 157 6.60 -9.07 -4.23
CA GLN A 157 7.58 -9.88 -4.93
C GLN A 157 8.95 -9.84 -4.26
N ALA A 158 9.42 -8.67 -3.84
CA ALA A 158 10.68 -8.53 -3.11
C ALA A 158 10.66 -9.26 -1.76
N VAL A 159 9.54 -9.16 -1.02
CA VAL A 159 9.35 -9.89 0.24
C VAL A 159 9.31 -11.39 -0.01
N ALA A 160 8.58 -11.85 -1.04
CA ALA A 160 8.50 -13.27 -1.40
C ALA A 160 9.88 -13.84 -1.78
N ARG A 161 10.66 -13.15 -2.62
CA ARG A 161 12.05 -13.53 -2.95
C ARG A 161 12.89 -13.66 -1.68
N ARG A 162 12.84 -12.65 -0.82
CA ARG A 162 13.63 -12.64 0.42
C ARG A 162 13.26 -13.77 1.38
N LEU A 163 11.99 -14.12 1.47
CA LEU A 163 11.53 -15.25 2.30
C LEU A 163 11.96 -16.60 1.72
N ARG A 164 11.92 -16.77 0.40
CA ARG A 164 12.37 -18.02 -0.26
C ARG A 164 13.84 -18.30 -0.02
N GLN A 165 14.68 -17.27 0.01
CA GLN A 165 16.11 -17.39 0.35
C GLN A 165 16.37 -17.96 1.75
N VAL A 166 15.41 -17.81 2.67
CA VAL A 166 15.48 -18.35 4.04
C VAL A 166 14.57 -19.57 4.23
N GLY A 167 14.12 -20.18 3.13
CA GLY A 167 13.35 -21.43 3.13
C GLY A 167 11.86 -21.27 3.47
N SER A 168 11.31 -20.06 3.34
CA SER A 168 9.88 -19.78 3.59
C SER A 168 9.17 -19.33 2.31
N GLU A 169 8.03 -19.96 2.02
CA GLU A 169 7.12 -19.51 0.97
C GLU A 169 6.13 -18.47 1.51
N LEU A 170 5.81 -17.44 0.71
CA LEU A 170 4.82 -16.42 1.04
C LEU A 170 3.48 -16.73 0.35
N ILE A 171 2.39 -16.71 1.12
CA ILE A 171 1.01 -16.67 0.61
C ILE A 171 0.39 -15.35 1.04
N VAL A 172 0.01 -14.51 0.08
CA VAL A 172 -0.70 -13.27 0.36
C VAL A 172 -2.20 -13.55 0.48
N LEU A 173 -2.84 -13.03 1.53
CA LEU A 173 -4.28 -13.10 1.74
C LEU A 173 -4.88 -11.69 1.63
N PRO A 174 -5.17 -11.21 0.40
CA PRO A 174 -5.74 -9.90 0.19
C PRO A 174 -7.24 -9.88 0.53
N ILE A 175 -7.63 -9.18 1.60
CA ILE A 175 -9.04 -9.06 1.98
C ILE A 175 -9.73 -8.03 1.08
N PRO A 176 -10.74 -8.42 0.28
CA PRO A 176 -11.42 -7.49 -0.62
C PRO A 176 -12.11 -6.39 0.19
N ARG A 177 -12.18 -5.20 -0.39
CA ARG A 177 -12.86 -4.06 0.24
C ARG A 177 -14.35 -4.36 0.30
N LYS A 178 -14.99 -4.05 1.44
CA LYS A 178 -16.45 -4.13 1.63
C LYS A 178 -17.21 -3.40 0.51
N SER A 179 -16.71 -2.25 0.08
CA SER A 179 -17.26 -1.46 -1.04
C SER A 179 -17.19 -2.18 -2.40
N VAL A 180 -16.24 -3.09 -2.61
CA VAL A 180 -16.14 -3.92 -3.81
C VAL A 180 -17.08 -5.13 -3.73
N VAL A 181 -17.22 -5.74 -2.54
CA VAL A 181 -18.09 -6.91 -2.33
C VAL A 181 -19.58 -6.56 -2.38
N TYR A 182 -19.93 -5.36 -1.89
CA TYR A 182 -21.31 -4.83 -1.84
C TYR A 182 -21.45 -3.55 -2.65
N ARG A 183 -20.98 -3.57 -3.89
CA ARG A 183 -21.05 -2.41 -4.80
C ARG A 183 -22.50 -1.95 -4.99
N GLU A 184 -23.43 -2.90 -5.04
CA GLU A 184 -24.87 -2.68 -5.18
C GLU A 184 -25.49 -1.86 -4.03
N MET A 185 -24.83 -1.86 -2.87
CA MET A 185 -25.25 -1.13 -1.67
C MET A 185 -24.67 0.28 -1.59
N LEU A 186 -23.73 0.65 -2.48
CA LEU A 186 -23.21 2.02 -2.53
C LEU A 186 -24.25 3.00 -3.10
N PRO A 187 -24.18 4.29 -2.72
CA PRO A 187 -24.92 5.36 -3.38
C PRO A 187 -24.61 5.45 -4.88
N ARG A 188 -25.54 6.04 -5.64
CA ARG A 188 -25.29 6.35 -7.06
C ARG A 188 -24.10 7.31 -7.18
N GLY A 189 -23.22 7.08 -8.15
CA GLY A 189 -22.04 7.90 -8.42
C GLY A 189 -20.76 7.46 -7.71
N GLU A 190 -20.85 6.62 -6.67
CA GLU A 190 -19.68 6.06 -6.01
C GLU A 190 -19.12 4.87 -6.81
N ASP A 191 -17.87 4.94 -7.25
CA ASP A 191 -17.17 3.84 -7.91
C ASP A 191 -16.05 3.29 -7.02
N PRO A 192 -16.21 2.06 -6.48
CA PRO A 192 -15.18 1.48 -5.65
C PRO A 192 -14.00 0.95 -6.46
N ARG A 193 -13.93 1.11 -7.80
CA ARG A 193 -12.86 0.59 -8.65
C ARG A 193 -12.63 -0.91 -8.44
N PRO A 194 -13.62 -1.77 -8.75
CA PRO A 194 -13.54 -3.21 -8.45
C PRO A 194 -12.48 -3.95 -9.28
N HIS A 195 -12.07 -3.41 -10.44
CA HIS A 195 -11.06 -4.02 -11.33
C HIS A 195 -9.68 -4.12 -10.65
N LEU A 196 -9.31 -3.16 -9.80
CA LEU A 196 -8.01 -3.13 -9.11
C LEU A 196 -7.72 -4.39 -8.27
N TYR A 197 -8.76 -5.06 -7.76
CA TYR A 197 -8.56 -6.32 -7.05
C TYR A 197 -8.15 -7.44 -8.01
N GLY A 198 -8.81 -7.55 -9.17
CA GLY A 198 -8.47 -8.54 -10.20
C GLY A 198 -7.09 -8.28 -10.81
N GLU A 199 -6.82 -7.05 -11.21
CA GLU A 199 -5.50 -6.65 -11.73
C GLU A 199 -4.37 -6.93 -10.73
N SER A 200 -4.61 -6.66 -9.44
CA SER A 200 -3.64 -7.00 -8.40
C SER A 200 -3.41 -8.51 -8.27
N GLN A 201 -4.41 -9.35 -8.49
CA GLN A 201 -4.26 -10.81 -8.45
C GLN A 201 -3.47 -11.30 -9.67
N GLU A 202 -3.80 -10.81 -10.87
CA GLU A 202 -3.10 -11.13 -12.11
C GLU A 202 -1.63 -10.73 -12.03
N GLN A 203 -1.34 -9.51 -11.58
CA GLN A 203 0.03 -9.02 -11.42
C GLN A 203 0.85 -9.81 -10.40
N LEU A 204 0.22 -10.30 -9.31
CA LEU A 204 0.89 -11.16 -8.33
C LEU A 204 1.17 -12.55 -8.91
N ALA A 205 0.23 -13.13 -9.65
CA ALA A 205 0.43 -14.41 -10.33
C ALA A 205 1.53 -14.34 -11.39
N GLU A 206 1.58 -13.25 -12.18
CA GLU A 206 2.68 -12.98 -13.11
C GLU A 206 4.03 -12.84 -12.41
N ALA A 207 4.04 -12.26 -11.20
CA ALA A 207 5.23 -12.13 -10.36
C ALA A 207 5.66 -13.44 -9.67
N GLY A 208 4.90 -14.53 -9.81
CA GLY A 208 5.12 -15.78 -9.09
C GLY A 208 4.80 -15.69 -7.59
N VAL A 209 4.03 -14.69 -7.17
CA VAL A 209 3.61 -14.53 -5.77
C VAL A 209 2.23 -15.15 -5.59
N ARG A 210 2.15 -16.17 -4.74
CA ARG A 210 0.87 -16.83 -4.42
C ARG A 210 -0.05 -15.90 -3.66
N ALA A 211 -1.28 -15.77 -4.12
CA ALA A 211 -2.30 -14.93 -3.50
C ALA A 211 -3.65 -15.64 -3.49
N VAL A 212 -4.38 -15.53 -2.38
CA VAL A 212 -5.73 -16.11 -2.25
C VAL A 212 -6.74 -15.20 -2.94
N ASP A 213 -7.53 -15.75 -3.87
CA ASP A 213 -8.72 -15.06 -4.38
C ASP A 213 -9.92 -15.27 -3.46
N LEU A 214 -10.29 -14.20 -2.76
CA LEU A 214 -11.50 -14.17 -1.93
C LEU A 214 -12.70 -13.60 -2.65
N LEU A 215 -12.52 -12.86 -3.75
CA LEU A 215 -13.62 -12.16 -4.40
C LEU A 215 -14.51 -13.14 -5.17
N THR A 216 -13.94 -14.17 -5.78
CA THR A 216 -14.72 -15.23 -6.45
C THR A 216 -15.67 -15.96 -5.50
N PRO A 217 -15.22 -16.58 -4.39
CA PRO A 217 -16.14 -17.25 -3.47
C PRO A 217 -17.09 -16.26 -2.80
N TYR A 218 -16.69 -15.01 -2.58
CA TYR A 218 -17.61 -14.00 -2.04
C TYR A 218 -18.69 -13.61 -3.05
N ARG A 219 -18.42 -13.55 -4.35
CA ARG A 219 -19.47 -13.29 -5.35
C ARG A 219 -20.45 -14.46 -5.47
N ALA A 220 -19.97 -15.69 -5.28
CA ALA A 220 -20.80 -16.90 -5.31
C ALA A 220 -21.67 -17.14 -4.06
N ARG A 221 -21.63 -16.25 -3.06
CA ARG A 221 -22.30 -16.37 -1.75
C ARG A 221 -23.84 -16.37 -1.78
N GLY A 222 -24.46 -16.03 -2.91
CA GLY A 222 -25.90 -15.74 -2.97
C GLY A 222 -26.29 -14.55 -2.06
N ASN A 223 -27.31 -14.75 -1.22
CA ASN A 223 -27.85 -13.71 -0.33
C ASN A 223 -27.13 -13.60 1.02
N GLU A 224 -26.09 -14.42 1.26
CA GLU A 224 -25.39 -14.40 2.53
C GLU A 224 -24.63 -13.08 2.73
N VAL A 225 -24.82 -12.46 3.89
CA VAL A 225 -24.03 -11.30 4.30
C VAL A 225 -22.70 -11.80 4.87
N LEU A 226 -21.59 -11.27 4.38
CA LEU A 226 -20.20 -11.62 4.72
C LEU A 226 -19.46 -10.50 5.46
N PHE A 227 -19.96 -9.27 5.37
CA PHE A 227 -19.43 -8.11 6.10
C PHE A 227 -20.53 -7.50 6.93
N ARG A 228 -20.17 -6.97 8.10
CA ARG A 228 -21.11 -6.26 8.95
C ARG A 228 -21.48 -4.92 8.29
N LYS A 229 -22.77 -4.63 8.14
CA LYS A 229 -23.34 -3.41 7.53
C LYS A 229 -22.79 -2.12 8.13
N ILE A 230 -22.60 -2.06 9.45
CA ILE A 230 -22.14 -0.86 10.19
C ILE A 230 -20.72 -0.99 10.75
N ASP A 231 -19.95 -1.96 10.26
CA ASP A 231 -18.53 -2.16 10.60
C ASP A 231 -17.69 -2.28 9.32
N SER A 232 -16.37 -2.16 9.45
CA SER A 232 -15.42 -2.33 8.36
C SER A 232 -14.99 -3.80 8.14
N HIS A 233 -15.26 -4.69 9.12
CA HIS A 233 -14.82 -6.08 9.16
C HIS A 233 -15.85 -7.06 8.59
N TRP A 234 -15.36 -8.25 8.23
CA TRP A 234 -16.20 -9.40 7.92
C TRP A 234 -17.01 -9.89 9.13
N ASN A 235 -18.05 -10.68 8.88
CA ASN A 235 -18.73 -11.46 9.90
C ASN A 235 -18.25 -12.93 9.88
N SER A 236 -18.84 -13.78 10.73
CA SER A 236 -18.44 -15.18 10.87
C SER A 236 -18.57 -15.99 9.57
N ARG A 237 -19.53 -15.65 8.71
CA ARG A 237 -19.69 -16.32 7.42
C ARG A 237 -18.58 -15.94 6.45
N GLY A 238 -18.26 -14.65 6.35
CA GLY A 238 -17.11 -14.17 5.57
C GLY A 238 -15.80 -14.82 6.01
N MET A 239 -15.56 -14.90 7.32
CA MET A 239 -14.40 -15.60 7.88
C MET A 239 -14.32 -17.08 7.49
N THR A 240 -15.44 -17.78 7.52
CA THR A 240 -15.50 -19.21 7.18
C THR A 240 -15.15 -19.43 5.71
N LEU A 241 -15.73 -18.64 4.80
CA LEU A 241 -15.41 -18.72 3.37
C LEU A 241 -13.94 -18.35 3.09
N ALA A 242 -13.40 -17.34 3.76
CA ALA A 242 -11.99 -16.97 3.64
C ALA A 242 -11.06 -18.08 4.14
N ALA A 243 -11.43 -18.76 5.23
CA ALA A 243 -10.66 -19.87 5.77
C ALA A 243 -10.63 -21.07 4.81
N GLU A 244 -11.75 -21.36 4.14
CA GLU A 244 -11.82 -22.41 3.13
C GLU A 244 -11.02 -22.06 1.87
N ALA A 245 -11.11 -20.81 1.40
CA ALA A 245 -10.32 -20.34 0.25
C ALA A 245 -8.81 -20.40 0.54
N LEU A 246 -8.39 -19.94 1.73
CA LEU A 246 -7.00 -20.05 2.17
C LEU A 246 -6.56 -21.52 2.28
N ALA A 247 -7.39 -22.40 2.83
CA ALA A 247 -7.05 -23.81 2.97
C ALA A 247 -6.89 -24.52 1.61
N LYS A 248 -7.71 -24.14 0.62
CA LYS A 248 -7.60 -24.59 -0.78
C LYS A 248 -6.30 -24.09 -1.41
N GLU A 249 -6.01 -22.79 -1.29
CA GLU A 249 -4.76 -22.21 -1.79
C GLU A 249 -3.55 -22.93 -1.16
N MET A 250 -3.57 -23.19 0.14
CA MET A 250 -2.51 -23.93 0.84
C MET A 250 -2.38 -25.41 0.46
N GLY A 251 -3.26 -25.96 -0.38
CA GLY A 251 -3.31 -27.39 -0.71
C GLY A 251 -3.61 -28.28 0.50
N SER A 252 -4.38 -27.78 1.47
CA SER A 252 -4.65 -28.47 2.74
C SER A 252 -6.12 -28.46 3.13
N TYR A 253 -7.00 -28.18 2.18
CA TYR A 253 -8.43 -28.13 2.42
C TYR A 253 -8.96 -29.49 2.91
N VAL A 254 -9.55 -29.46 4.11
CA VAL A 254 -10.29 -30.58 4.69
C VAL A 254 -11.79 -30.34 4.43
N PRO A 255 -12.46 -31.21 3.65
CA PRO A 255 -13.90 -31.13 3.44
C PRO A 255 -14.70 -31.20 4.75
N PRO A 256 -15.86 -30.53 4.86
CA PRO A 256 -16.63 -30.41 6.10
C PRO A 256 -16.89 -31.73 6.85
N ASP A 257 -17.24 -32.79 6.12
CA ASP A 257 -17.50 -34.15 6.62
C ASP A 257 -16.26 -34.81 7.27
N ARG A 258 -15.06 -34.39 6.87
CA ARG A 258 -13.79 -34.90 7.39
C ARG A 258 -13.15 -34.01 8.44
N ARG A 259 -13.77 -32.86 8.79
CA ARG A 259 -13.22 -31.95 9.80
C ARG A 259 -13.33 -32.56 11.20
N ALA A 260 -12.44 -32.13 12.09
CA ALA A 260 -12.46 -32.48 13.51
C ALA A 260 -13.60 -31.77 14.26
N ALA A 261 -14.02 -30.61 13.75
CA ALA A 261 -15.11 -29.81 14.31
C ALA A 261 -16.05 -29.29 13.21
N GLU A 262 -17.30 -29.13 13.56
CA GLU A 262 -18.34 -28.56 12.70
C GLU A 262 -18.52 -27.07 12.96
N VAL A 263 -18.79 -26.31 11.90
CA VAL A 263 -19.15 -24.89 12.01
C VAL A 263 -20.66 -24.81 12.21
N ARG A 264 -21.12 -24.37 13.38
CA ARG A 264 -22.56 -24.20 13.67
C ARG A 264 -22.86 -22.79 14.17
N SER A 265 -24.11 -22.36 14.00
CA SER A 265 -24.61 -21.07 14.46
C SER A 265 -25.00 -21.12 15.94
N LEU A 266 -24.56 -20.12 16.72
CA LEU A 266 -25.05 -19.83 18.07
C LEU A 266 -26.27 -18.89 18.07
N GLY A 267 -26.91 -18.72 16.91
CA GLY A 267 -27.98 -17.76 16.71
C GLY A 267 -27.47 -16.39 16.23
N LEU A 268 -28.40 -15.45 16.16
CA LEU A 268 -28.15 -14.09 15.75
C LEU A 268 -27.61 -13.27 16.93
N LYS A 269 -26.70 -12.35 16.65
CA LYS A 269 -26.30 -11.34 17.62
C LYS A 269 -26.26 -9.97 17.00
N ARG A 270 -26.86 -9.02 17.72
CA ARG A 270 -26.62 -7.59 17.56
C ARG A 270 -25.13 -7.25 17.58
N ASP A 271 -24.70 -6.50 16.56
CA ASP A 271 -23.33 -6.05 16.42
C ASP A 271 -23.29 -4.53 16.40
N PRO A 272 -22.68 -3.88 17.40
CA PRO A 272 -22.67 -2.42 17.47
C PRO A 272 -21.81 -1.77 16.39
N GLY A 273 -20.86 -2.50 15.77
CA GLY A 273 -20.00 -1.99 14.71
C GLY A 273 -19.14 -0.76 15.07
N ASP A 274 -17.99 -0.65 14.41
CA ASP A 274 -17.07 0.46 14.68
C ASP A 274 -17.41 1.73 13.88
N LEU A 275 -18.19 1.65 12.80
CA LEU A 275 -18.40 2.81 11.91
C LEU A 275 -19.44 3.80 12.42
N LEU A 276 -20.38 3.37 13.28
CA LEU A 276 -21.33 4.31 13.91
C LEU A 276 -20.61 5.34 14.78
N ARG A 277 -19.54 4.92 15.47
CA ARG A 277 -18.70 5.83 16.27
C ARG A 277 -18.05 6.89 15.40
N LEU A 278 -17.67 6.56 14.16
CA LEU A 278 -17.06 7.50 13.22
C LEU A 278 -18.04 8.56 12.73
N ILE A 279 -19.34 8.29 12.75
CA ILE A 279 -20.36 9.28 12.40
C ILE A 279 -20.94 9.97 13.63
N GLY A 280 -20.36 9.75 14.82
CA GLY A 280 -20.73 10.43 16.07
C GLY A 280 -21.76 9.70 16.93
N ILE A 281 -22.23 8.50 16.52
CA ILE A 281 -23.22 7.71 17.25
C ILE A 281 -22.51 6.68 18.12
N THR A 282 -22.65 6.80 19.44
CA THR A 282 -22.03 5.88 20.41
C THR A 282 -23.07 4.93 21.00
N GLU A 283 -22.71 3.65 21.13
CA GLU A 283 -23.61 2.60 21.64
C GLU A 283 -24.18 2.90 23.03
N GLY A 284 -23.40 3.54 23.91
CA GLY A 284 -23.84 3.92 25.26
C GLY A 284 -24.72 5.17 25.33
N SER A 285 -24.93 5.89 24.22
CA SER A 285 -25.82 7.06 24.19
C SER A 285 -27.28 6.64 24.06
N ARG A 286 -28.24 7.41 24.60
CA ARG A 286 -29.66 7.11 24.36
C ARG A 286 -30.05 7.25 22.89
N ALA A 287 -29.30 8.03 22.10
CA ALA A 287 -29.47 8.13 20.66
C ALA A 287 -29.28 6.78 19.93
N ALA A 288 -28.54 5.85 20.53
CA ALA A 288 -28.40 4.47 20.04
C ALA A 288 -29.74 3.74 19.88
N SER A 289 -30.76 4.12 20.66
CA SER A 289 -32.11 3.54 20.55
C SER A 289 -32.83 3.90 19.25
N TRP A 290 -32.36 4.91 18.51
CA TRP A 290 -32.95 5.34 17.24
C TRP A 290 -32.38 4.60 16.02
N ILE A 291 -31.41 3.72 16.25
CA ILE A 291 -30.68 2.99 15.23
C ILE A 291 -31.21 1.57 15.16
N ASP A 292 -31.52 1.12 13.95
CA ASP A 292 -31.84 -0.28 13.69
C ASP A 292 -30.54 -1.07 13.63
N TRP A 293 -30.30 -1.86 14.68
CA TRP A 293 -29.04 -2.58 14.82
C TRP A 293 -29.09 -3.88 14.03
N PRO A 294 -28.15 -4.08 13.08
CA PRO A 294 -28.15 -5.30 12.32
C PRO A 294 -27.65 -6.47 13.17
N GLU A 295 -28.25 -7.64 12.95
CA GLU A 295 -27.85 -8.88 13.59
C GLU A 295 -27.20 -9.82 12.59
N TYR A 296 -26.21 -10.58 13.04
CA TYR A 296 -25.51 -11.54 12.20
C TYR A 296 -25.41 -12.91 12.88
N PRO A 297 -25.40 -14.00 12.09
CA PRO A 297 -25.08 -15.32 12.60
C PRO A 297 -23.71 -15.36 13.27
N ARG A 298 -23.69 -15.84 14.51
CA ARG A 298 -22.45 -16.15 15.23
C ARG A 298 -22.06 -17.59 14.98
N LEU A 299 -21.17 -17.80 14.02
CA LEU A 299 -20.64 -19.14 13.75
C LEU A 299 -19.50 -19.46 14.71
N ARG A 300 -19.49 -20.68 15.23
CA ARG A 300 -18.46 -21.23 16.11
C ARG A 300 -18.21 -22.70 15.78
N LEU A 301 -17.11 -23.22 16.30
CA LEU A 301 -16.73 -24.62 16.14
C LEU A 301 -17.35 -25.47 17.26
N PHE A 302 -17.89 -26.62 16.88
CA PHE A 302 -18.41 -27.64 17.78
C PHE A 302 -17.70 -28.96 17.53
N ASN A 303 -17.36 -29.71 18.58
CA ASN A 303 -16.81 -31.05 18.40
C ASN A 303 -17.90 -32.02 17.88
N ARG A 304 -17.49 -33.26 17.57
CA ARG A 304 -18.42 -34.30 17.09
C ARG A 304 -19.50 -34.71 18.10
N LEU A 305 -19.30 -34.41 19.39
CA LEU A 305 -20.28 -34.63 20.45
C LEU A 305 -21.30 -33.47 20.56
N GLY A 306 -21.14 -32.41 19.76
CA GLY A 306 -22.02 -31.25 19.77
C GLY A 306 -21.67 -30.21 20.84
N GLU A 307 -20.47 -30.25 21.42
CA GLU A 307 -20.01 -29.30 22.43
C GLU A 307 -19.27 -28.12 21.78
N LEU A 308 -19.53 -26.91 22.27
CA LEU A 308 -18.89 -25.68 21.80
C LEU A 308 -17.39 -25.70 22.15
N LEU A 309 -16.54 -25.60 21.14
CA LEU A 309 -15.09 -25.53 21.35
C LEU A 309 -14.67 -24.11 21.79
N PRO A 310 -13.81 -24.00 22.83
CA PRO A 310 -13.22 -22.72 23.19
C PRO A 310 -12.28 -22.21 22.08
N PRO A 311 -11.95 -20.90 22.06
CA PRO A 311 -10.97 -20.36 21.13
C PRO A 311 -9.63 -21.10 21.29
N GLN A 312 -9.00 -21.51 20.17
CA GLN A 312 -7.78 -22.32 20.27
C GLN A 312 -6.56 -21.42 20.47
N PRO A 313 -5.72 -21.67 21.50
CA PRO A 313 -4.51 -20.91 21.70
C PRO A 313 -3.52 -21.16 20.55
N ASN A 314 -2.54 -20.27 20.41
CA ASN A 314 -1.45 -20.51 19.47
C ASN A 314 -0.66 -21.78 19.85
N PRO A 315 -0.30 -22.63 18.87
CA PRO A 315 0.62 -23.73 19.13
C PRO A 315 1.99 -23.20 19.60
N LYS A 316 2.69 -24.01 20.40
CA LYS A 316 4.10 -23.73 20.73
C LYS A 316 4.96 -23.77 19.46
N LEU A 317 5.96 -22.89 19.39
CA LEU A 317 6.95 -22.86 18.32
C LEU A 317 7.97 -24.00 18.49
N PRO A 318 8.61 -24.47 17.40
CA PRO A 318 8.42 -24.06 16.00
C PRO A 318 7.17 -24.67 15.34
N VAL A 319 6.72 -24.06 14.25
CA VAL A 319 5.60 -24.54 13.43
C VAL A 319 5.96 -24.52 11.95
N ALA A 320 5.35 -25.41 11.16
CA ALA A 320 5.54 -25.44 9.71
C ALA A 320 4.85 -24.27 8.99
N THR A 321 3.80 -23.70 9.59
CA THR A 321 3.01 -22.61 8.99
C THR A 321 2.67 -21.56 10.04
N ALA A 322 2.90 -20.30 9.69
CA ALA A 322 2.47 -19.16 10.48
C ALA A 322 1.71 -18.15 9.60
N ALA A 323 0.82 -17.40 10.24
CA ALA A 323 0.02 -16.38 9.59
C ALA A 323 0.13 -15.07 10.37
N SER A 324 0.16 -13.97 9.65
CA SER A 324 0.09 -12.62 10.21
C SER A 324 -1.20 -11.95 9.79
N GLY A 325 -1.78 -11.14 10.66
CA GLY A 325 -2.98 -10.39 10.31
C GLY A 325 -3.22 -9.10 11.08
N THR A 326 -4.29 -8.42 10.69
CA THR A 326 -4.71 -7.14 11.25
C THR A 326 -5.87 -7.35 12.24
N SER A 327 -6.68 -6.32 12.47
CA SER A 327 -7.92 -6.44 13.25
C SER A 327 -8.94 -7.42 12.64
N PHE A 328 -8.85 -7.73 11.33
CA PHE A 328 -9.63 -8.78 10.69
C PHE A 328 -9.36 -10.17 11.29
N THR A 329 -8.11 -10.42 11.70
CA THR A 329 -7.68 -11.67 12.34
C THR A 329 -7.70 -11.58 13.87
N TYR A 330 -7.26 -10.47 14.46
CA TYR A 330 -7.07 -10.36 15.92
C TYR A 330 -8.37 -10.42 16.73
N ASN A 331 -9.42 -9.71 16.28
CA ASN A 331 -10.69 -9.61 17.00
C ASN A 331 -11.73 -10.63 16.51
N SER A 332 -11.29 -11.83 16.13
CA SER A 332 -12.13 -12.73 15.36
C SER A 332 -11.81 -14.22 15.59
N PHE A 333 -12.73 -15.10 15.16
CA PHE A 333 -12.55 -16.55 15.17
C PHE A 333 -11.92 -17.07 13.87
N PHE A 334 -11.39 -16.17 13.03
CA PHE A 334 -10.75 -16.55 11.78
C PHE A 334 -9.63 -17.60 11.98
N PRO A 335 -8.71 -17.47 12.98
CA PRO A 335 -7.70 -18.49 13.23
C PRO A 335 -8.26 -19.90 13.45
N ASP A 336 -9.36 -20.00 14.19
CA ASP A 336 -10.00 -21.29 14.49
C ASP A 336 -10.62 -21.90 13.24
N PHE A 337 -11.29 -21.10 12.41
CA PHE A 337 -11.84 -21.57 11.13
C PHE A 337 -10.74 -22.03 10.18
N VAL A 338 -9.60 -21.32 10.10
CA VAL A 338 -8.48 -21.74 9.25
C VAL A 338 -7.89 -23.05 9.75
N ARG A 339 -7.65 -23.21 11.06
CA ARG A 339 -7.14 -24.48 11.63
C ARG A 339 -8.10 -25.64 11.36
N ASN A 340 -9.41 -25.41 11.48
CA ASN A 340 -10.41 -26.42 11.18
C ASN A 340 -10.49 -26.77 9.67
N ALA A 341 -10.43 -25.76 8.80
CA ALA A 341 -10.49 -25.94 7.35
C ALA A 341 -9.20 -26.56 6.78
N THR A 342 -8.06 -26.39 7.45
CA THR A 342 -6.75 -26.93 7.02
C THR A 342 -6.37 -28.24 7.70
N GLY A 343 -6.96 -28.55 8.86
CA GLY A 343 -6.48 -29.62 9.74
C GLY A 343 -5.06 -29.39 10.26
N ARG A 344 -4.50 -28.17 10.15
CA ARG A 344 -3.10 -27.85 10.47
C ARG A 344 -2.99 -26.99 11.74
N ARG A 345 -1.89 -27.20 12.46
CA ARG A 345 -1.47 -26.36 13.59
C ARG A 345 -0.80 -25.09 13.07
N ILE A 346 -1.56 -24.02 12.92
CA ILE A 346 -1.08 -22.73 12.41
C ILE A 346 -0.94 -21.73 13.56
N TRP A 347 0.23 -21.09 13.64
CA TRP A 347 0.49 -19.98 14.56
C TRP A 347 0.02 -18.66 13.95
N PHE A 348 -0.68 -17.82 14.71
CA PHE A 348 -1.19 -16.52 14.25
C PHE A 348 -0.60 -15.35 15.04
N GLY A 349 0.04 -14.42 14.35
CA GLY A 349 0.51 -13.14 14.87
C GLY A 349 -0.34 -12.01 14.32
N ALA A 350 -1.38 -11.60 15.06
CA ALA A 350 -2.26 -10.52 14.64
C ALA A 350 -2.29 -9.37 15.65
N TRP A 351 -2.40 -8.14 15.16
CA TRP A 351 -2.52 -6.96 16.01
C TRP A 351 -3.47 -5.93 15.36
N PRO A 352 -4.35 -5.28 16.14
CA PRO A 352 -5.31 -4.32 15.61
C PRO A 352 -4.68 -2.93 15.38
N ALA A 353 -5.28 -2.14 14.48
CA ALA A 353 -5.04 -0.71 14.30
C ALA A 353 -3.60 -0.24 13.93
N ILE A 354 -2.73 -1.12 13.44
CA ILE A 354 -1.33 -0.78 13.09
C ILE A 354 -0.94 -1.06 11.62
N GLY A 355 -1.94 -1.34 10.77
CA GLY A 355 -1.73 -1.73 9.36
C GLY A 355 -1.17 -3.16 9.20
N PRO A 356 -0.98 -3.66 7.97
CA PRO A 356 -0.57 -5.05 7.73
C PRO A 356 0.94 -5.30 7.86
N VAL A 357 1.79 -4.27 7.72
CA VAL A 357 3.26 -4.42 7.72
C VAL A 357 3.81 -4.69 9.12
N GLU A 358 3.39 -3.93 10.14
CA GLU A 358 3.91 -4.10 11.50
C GLU A 358 3.53 -5.46 12.14
N PRO A 359 2.31 -6.01 11.98
CA PRO A 359 1.98 -7.37 12.37
C PRO A 359 2.89 -8.42 11.71
N PHE A 360 3.18 -8.24 10.42
CA PHE A 360 4.03 -9.18 9.68
C PHE A 360 5.47 -9.10 10.18
N ARG A 361 5.98 -7.88 10.41
CA ARG A 361 7.29 -7.64 11.04
C ARG A 361 7.39 -8.33 12.40
N ARG A 362 6.38 -8.20 13.27
CA ARG A 362 6.35 -8.86 14.59
C ARG A 362 6.26 -10.37 14.49
N THR A 363 5.54 -10.87 13.49
CA THR A 363 5.50 -12.29 13.17
C THR A 363 6.89 -12.79 12.80
N LEU A 364 7.59 -12.16 11.84
CA LEU A 364 8.98 -12.49 11.50
C LEU A 364 9.90 -12.42 12.73
N HIS A 365 9.75 -11.38 13.54
CA HIS A 365 10.52 -11.21 14.77
C HIS A 365 10.35 -12.37 15.76
N ALA A 366 9.13 -12.89 15.90
CA ALA A 366 8.85 -14.03 16.78
C ALA A 366 9.55 -15.33 16.34
N PHE A 367 10.00 -15.41 15.09
CA PHE A 367 10.77 -16.55 14.57
C PHE A 367 12.27 -16.27 14.49
N ARG A 368 12.81 -15.16 15.01
CA ARG A 368 14.27 -14.91 14.97
C ARG A 368 15.09 -15.95 15.74
N GLU A 369 14.54 -16.47 16.83
CA GLU A 369 15.18 -17.48 17.69
C GLU A 369 14.71 -18.91 17.37
N HIS A 370 13.94 -19.08 16.28
CA HIS A 370 13.37 -20.36 15.87
C HIS A 370 13.61 -20.59 14.37
N PRO A 371 13.50 -21.84 13.88
CA PRO A 371 13.46 -22.08 12.44
C PRO A 371 12.30 -21.31 11.80
N MET A 372 12.57 -20.65 10.66
CA MET A 372 11.52 -20.00 9.88
C MET A 372 10.47 -21.04 9.44
N PRO A 373 9.17 -20.71 9.52
CA PRO A 373 8.13 -21.61 9.03
C PRO A 373 8.27 -21.80 7.53
N LYS A 374 7.96 -23.00 7.03
CA LYS A 374 7.98 -23.30 5.59
C LYS A 374 6.98 -22.45 4.79
N THR A 375 5.92 -22.00 5.44
CA THR A 375 4.89 -21.15 4.82
C THR A 375 4.50 -20.01 5.75
N LEU A 376 4.55 -18.79 5.23
CA LEU A 376 4.06 -17.58 5.85
C LEU A 376 2.84 -17.06 5.10
N ILE A 377 1.76 -16.82 5.84
CA ILE A 377 0.54 -16.21 5.30
C ILE A 377 0.51 -14.75 5.75
N TRP A 378 0.31 -13.83 4.82
CA TRP A 378 0.20 -12.40 5.12
C TRP A 378 -1.19 -11.88 4.77
N GLU A 379 -2.04 -11.68 5.78
CA GLU A 379 -3.33 -11.03 5.63
C GLU A 379 -3.16 -9.52 5.44
N ILE A 380 -3.66 -9.03 4.30
CA ILE A 380 -3.55 -7.64 3.88
C ILE A 380 -4.93 -7.14 3.46
N PRO A 381 -5.56 -6.21 4.19
CA PRO A 381 -6.75 -5.54 3.68
C PRO A 381 -6.41 -4.78 2.41
N ALA A 382 -7.07 -5.11 1.29
CA ALA A 382 -6.64 -4.72 -0.06
C ALA A 382 -6.54 -3.20 -0.29
N HIS A 383 -7.21 -2.38 0.52
CA HIS A 383 -7.04 -0.93 0.48
C HIS A 383 -5.59 -0.47 0.79
N ASN A 384 -4.78 -1.29 1.45
CA ASN A 384 -3.35 -1.03 1.69
C ASN A 384 -2.46 -1.28 0.45
N LEU A 385 -3.00 -1.92 -0.59
CA LEU A 385 -2.28 -2.21 -1.83
C LEU A 385 -2.45 -1.09 -2.88
N PHE A 386 -3.59 -0.40 -2.91
CA PHE A 386 -3.83 0.59 -3.99
C PHE A 386 -4.64 1.84 -3.59
N CYS A 387 -5.36 1.86 -2.47
CA CYS A 387 -6.07 3.07 -2.02
C CYS A 387 -5.15 4.08 -1.32
N ARG A 388 -4.07 3.61 -0.68
CA ARG A 388 -3.10 4.48 0.00
C ARG A 388 -2.13 5.08 -1.01
N LYS A 389 -1.79 6.37 -0.84
CA LYS A 389 -0.74 7.05 -1.63
C LYS A 389 0.62 6.34 -1.60
N ARG A 390 0.91 5.65 -0.49
CA ARG A 390 2.09 4.81 -0.34
C ARG A 390 1.63 3.40 0.03
N PRO A 391 1.51 2.50 -0.96
CA PRO A 391 1.15 1.12 -0.68
C PRO A 391 2.18 0.46 0.22
N LEU A 392 1.68 -0.39 1.14
CA LEU A 392 2.48 -1.11 2.13
C LEU A 392 3.55 -0.24 2.81
N ASN A 393 3.13 0.96 3.24
CA ASN A 393 4.03 1.90 3.89
C ASN A 393 4.83 1.22 5.02
N ASP A 394 6.13 1.52 5.07
CA ASP A 394 7.12 0.92 5.99
C ASP A 394 7.53 -0.52 5.67
N ALA A 395 7.17 -1.09 4.51
CA ALA A 395 7.58 -2.44 4.10
C ALA A 395 9.10 -2.65 4.12
N GLY A 396 9.91 -1.58 4.00
CA GLY A 396 11.36 -1.67 4.08
C GLY A 396 11.85 -2.24 5.42
N ARG A 397 11.07 -2.08 6.50
CA ARG A 397 11.36 -2.65 7.82
C ARG A 397 11.30 -4.18 7.85
N LEU A 398 10.59 -4.81 6.92
CA LEU A 398 10.50 -6.27 6.83
C LEU A 398 11.84 -6.90 6.46
N PHE A 399 12.59 -6.27 5.56
CA PHE A 399 13.87 -6.80 5.09
C PHE A 399 14.95 -6.79 6.17
N ALA A 400 14.82 -5.92 7.18
CA ALA A 400 15.69 -5.94 8.36
C ALA A 400 15.36 -7.08 9.34
N GLU A 401 14.18 -7.69 9.26
CA GLU A 401 13.81 -8.85 10.08
C GLU A 401 14.22 -10.18 9.45
N ILE A 402 14.37 -10.21 8.12
CA ILE A 402 14.72 -11.43 7.39
C ILE A 402 16.25 -11.49 7.26
N SER A 403 16.90 -12.15 8.23
CA SER A 403 18.34 -12.40 8.23
C SER A 403 18.68 -13.71 7.51
N GLY A 404 19.90 -13.82 6.96
CA GLY A 404 20.37 -15.01 6.24
C GLY A 404 20.07 -15.00 4.74
N GLY A 405 20.07 -16.18 4.11
CA GLY A 405 19.90 -16.33 2.66
C GLY A 405 21.17 -16.11 1.84
N ARG A 406 21.28 -16.78 0.70
CA ARG A 406 22.40 -16.61 -0.23
C ARG A 406 22.06 -15.53 -1.25
N LEU A 407 22.65 -14.35 -1.11
CA LEU A 407 22.65 -13.32 -2.13
C LEU A 407 24.06 -13.23 -2.72
N ALA A 408 24.16 -13.23 -4.05
CA ALA A 408 25.42 -13.04 -4.75
C ALA A 408 25.68 -11.54 -4.97
N THR A 409 26.94 -11.12 -4.89
CA THR A 409 27.31 -9.76 -5.29
C THR A 409 27.33 -9.68 -6.81
N LEU A 410 26.90 -8.57 -7.41
CA LEU A 410 27.02 -8.39 -8.87
C LEU A 410 28.47 -8.54 -9.35
N ALA A 411 29.43 -8.11 -8.53
CA ALA A 411 30.86 -8.25 -8.81
C ALA A 411 31.29 -9.72 -8.96
N SER A 412 30.63 -10.67 -8.29
CA SER A 412 30.92 -12.11 -8.47
C SER A 412 30.57 -12.64 -9.87
N PHE A 413 29.77 -11.89 -10.63
CA PHE A 413 29.47 -12.14 -12.04
C PHE A 413 30.27 -11.24 -12.99
N GLY A 414 31.28 -10.52 -12.48
CA GLY A 414 32.07 -9.56 -13.25
C GLY A 414 31.36 -8.23 -13.53
N ILE A 415 30.23 -7.94 -12.87
CA ILE A 415 29.47 -6.70 -13.06
C ILE A 415 29.70 -5.75 -11.88
N ASP A 416 30.31 -4.61 -12.15
CA ASP A 416 30.62 -3.60 -11.14
C ASP A 416 29.61 -2.45 -11.19
N VAL A 417 29.25 -1.90 -10.03
CA VAL A 417 28.34 -0.76 -9.94
C VAL A 417 29.10 0.44 -9.36
N PRO A 418 29.63 1.35 -10.20
CA PRO A 418 30.40 2.47 -9.71
C PRO A 418 29.49 3.48 -9.01
N LEU A 419 29.89 3.91 -7.82
CA LEU A 419 29.29 5.06 -7.15
C LEU A 419 29.81 6.36 -7.78
N SER A 420 28.94 7.36 -7.91
CA SER A 420 29.33 8.68 -8.42
C SER A 420 30.42 9.29 -7.55
N LYS A 421 31.39 9.99 -8.17
CA LYS A 421 32.46 10.72 -7.46
C LYS A 421 31.90 11.74 -6.45
N ASN A 422 30.72 12.30 -6.74
CA ASN A 422 30.01 13.29 -5.92
C ASN A 422 29.19 12.66 -4.78
N SER A 423 29.32 11.35 -4.53
CA SER A 423 28.64 10.69 -3.41
C SER A 423 29.28 11.08 -2.09
N ASP A 424 28.47 11.55 -1.14
CA ASP A 424 28.89 11.80 0.24
C ASP A 424 28.98 10.51 1.06
N LEU A 425 28.26 9.46 0.64
CA LEU A 425 28.30 8.13 1.24
C LEU A 425 29.30 7.24 0.47
N LYS A 426 30.38 6.83 1.14
CA LYS A 426 31.41 5.93 0.61
C LYS A 426 31.80 4.92 1.71
N PRO A 427 32.37 3.76 1.34
CA PRO A 427 33.03 2.88 2.31
C PRO A 427 34.05 3.66 3.17
N GLY A 428 34.08 3.38 4.48
CA GLY A 428 34.90 4.06 5.48
C GLY A 428 34.37 5.41 5.98
N VAL A 429 33.17 5.84 5.55
CA VAL A 429 32.59 7.12 5.98
C VAL A 429 31.77 6.96 7.25
N ARG A 430 32.00 7.87 8.20
CA ARG A 430 31.16 8.07 9.39
C ARG A 430 30.13 9.17 9.17
N ALA A 431 28.86 8.83 9.24
CA ALA A 431 27.74 9.77 9.26
C ALA A 431 27.42 10.18 10.70
N THR A 432 27.00 11.43 10.92
CA THR A 432 26.35 11.84 12.18
C THR A 432 24.94 12.32 11.89
N ALA A 433 24.02 12.26 12.85
CA ALA A 433 22.61 12.60 12.63
C ALA A 433 22.31 14.02 12.12
N ARG A 434 23.28 14.94 12.16
CA ARG A 434 23.14 16.29 11.59
C ARG A 434 23.40 16.34 10.08
N LYS A 435 24.05 15.32 9.51
CA LYS A 435 24.41 15.25 8.09
C LYS A 435 23.70 14.05 7.46
N THR A 436 22.89 14.32 6.44
CA THR A 436 22.37 13.27 5.58
C THR A 436 23.43 12.92 4.55
N LEU A 437 23.89 11.67 4.52
CA LEU A 437 24.79 11.20 3.48
C LEU A 437 23.97 10.63 2.32
N ARG A 438 24.45 10.86 1.10
CA ARG A 438 23.83 10.36 -0.12
C ARG A 438 24.87 9.63 -0.96
N ALA A 439 24.59 8.37 -1.27
CA ALA A 439 25.24 7.68 -2.37
C ALA A 439 24.41 7.95 -3.62
N HIS A 440 25.05 8.53 -4.62
CA HIS A 440 24.46 8.80 -5.91
C HIS A 440 24.91 7.70 -6.86
N VAL A 441 23.97 6.85 -7.28
CA VAL A 441 24.18 6.05 -8.48
C VAL A 441 23.82 6.95 -9.65
N SER A 442 24.84 7.54 -10.27
CA SER A 442 24.65 8.49 -11.39
C SER A 442 23.90 7.80 -12.53
N GLY A 443 23.07 8.55 -13.27
CA GLY A 443 22.38 8.01 -14.44
C GLY A 443 23.31 7.29 -15.40
N GLY A 444 22.94 6.08 -15.76
CA GLY A 444 23.76 5.17 -16.56
C GLY A 444 24.82 4.39 -15.81
N ALA A 445 25.00 4.54 -14.49
CA ALA A 445 25.91 3.71 -13.69
C ALA A 445 25.28 2.36 -13.31
N ILE A 446 23.97 2.34 -13.15
CA ILE A 446 23.17 1.11 -13.13
C ILE A 446 21.87 1.34 -13.87
N ILE A 447 21.53 0.44 -14.78
CA ILE A 447 20.27 0.42 -15.50
C ILE A 447 19.57 -0.89 -15.20
N PHE A 448 18.43 -0.82 -14.54
CA PHE A 448 17.71 -2.02 -14.10
C PHE A 448 16.23 -1.72 -13.89
N GLN A 449 15.41 -2.77 -13.87
CA GLN A 449 14.02 -2.69 -13.45
C GLN A 449 13.94 -2.81 -11.92
N PRO A 450 13.42 -1.81 -11.18
CA PRO A 450 13.34 -1.87 -9.73
C PRO A 450 12.15 -2.71 -9.26
N ASP A 451 12.20 -4.00 -9.56
CA ASP A 451 11.23 -5.04 -9.24
C ASP A 451 11.58 -5.84 -7.97
N GLY A 452 12.59 -5.39 -7.22
CA GLY A 452 13.12 -6.09 -6.06
C GLY A 452 14.13 -7.21 -6.38
N SER A 453 14.63 -7.31 -7.62
CA SER A 453 15.75 -8.20 -7.99
C SER A 453 17.11 -7.66 -7.52
N LEU A 454 17.29 -6.34 -7.56
CA LEU A 454 18.51 -5.67 -7.12
C LEU A 454 18.38 -5.18 -5.68
N TRP A 455 19.40 -5.49 -4.89
CA TRP A 455 19.51 -5.14 -3.48
C TRP A 455 20.78 -4.34 -3.23
N VAL A 456 20.77 -3.54 -2.17
CA VAL A 456 21.98 -2.96 -1.58
C VAL A 456 22.17 -3.51 -0.18
N ARG A 457 23.39 -3.98 0.09
CA ARG A 457 23.86 -4.35 1.42
C ARG A 457 24.83 -3.31 1.93
N LEU A 458 24.52 -2.75 3.09
CA LEU A 458 25.40 -1.88 3.83
C LEU A 458 25.95 -2.67 5.01
N LYS A 459 27.27 -2.80 5.09
CA LYS A 459 27.95 -3.34 6.27
C LYS A 459 28.53 -2.20 7.08
N GLY A 460 28.52 -2.35 8.39
CA GLY A 460 28.91 -1.26 9.28
C GLY A 460 28.23 -1.35 10.64
N ARG A 461 28.22 -0.21 11.35
CA ARG A 461 27.58 -0.13 12.66
C ARG A 461 26.96 1.24 12.87
N ALA A 462 25.73 1.26 13.39
CA ALA A 462 25.13 2.45 13.96
C ALA A 462 25.41 2.50 15.47
N THR A 463 25.77 3.67 16.01
CA THR A 463 26.00 3.92 17.44
C THR A 463 25.17 5.11 17.89
N GLY A 464 24.82 5.17 19.19
CA GLY A 464 24.00 6.27 19.74
C GLY A 464 22.50 6.22 19.39
N GLY A 465 22.06 5.30 18.52
CA GLY A 465 20.66 5.02 18.20
C GLY A 465 20.45 4.55 16.76
N ASP A 466 19.19 4.44 16.34
CA ASP A 466 18.84 3.98 14.98
C ASP A 466 19.27 4.98 13.90
N ALA A 467 19.66 4.46 12.74
CA ALA A 467 19.76 5.23 11.50
C ALA A 467 18.63 4.85 10.53
N ILE A 468 18.25 5.77 9.65
CA ILE A 468 17.30 5.53 8.57
C ILE A 468 18.09 5.40 7.28
N VAL A 469 17.89 4.28 6.60
CA VAL A 469 18.42 4.03 5.26
C VAL A 469 17.26 4.04 4.29
N THR A 470 17.39 4.78 3.19
CA THR A 470 16.36 4.90 2.17
C THR A 470 16.94 4.59 0.80
N THR A 471 16.33 3.66 0.07
CA THR A 471 16.51 3.50 -1.38
C THR A 471 15.44 4.33 -2.08
N ASP A 472 15.87 5.28 -2.90
CA ASP A 472 15.02 6.21 -3.64
C ASP A 472 15.16 5.92 -5.14
N THR A 473 14.05 5.54 -5.76
CA THR A 473 13.87 5.51 -7.21
C THR A 473 12.96 6.68 -7.60
N THR A 474 12.97 7.10 -8.87
CA THR A 474 12.29 8.32 -9.37
C THR A 474 10.85 8.52 -8.86
N HIS A 475 10.13 7.45 -8.50
CA HIS A 475 8.73 7.50 -8.06
C HIS A 475 8.41 6.74 -6.78
N TYR A 476 9.38 6.11 -6.11
CA TYR A 476 9.11 5.42 -4.86
C TYR A 476 10.33 5.35 -3.94
N ARG A 477 10.06 5.54 -2.64
CA ARG A 477 11.06 5.47 -1.56
C ARG A 477 10.72 4.32 -0.65
N LEU A 478 11.66 3.40 -0.53
CA LEU A 478 11.63 2.35 0.46
C LEU A 478 12.65 2.69 1.55
N TYR A 479 12.27 2.59 2.81
CA TYR A 479 13.17 2.91 3.92
C TYR A 479 13.11 1.86 5.00
N SER A 480 14.24 1.68 5.69
CA SER A 480 14.35 0.80 6.85
C SER A 480 15.18 1.44 7.94
N ARG A 481 15.09 0.88 9.15
CA ARG A 481 15.91 1.30 10.29
C ARG A 481 17.11 0.37 10.41
N TRP A 482 18.29 0.96 10.45
CA TRP A 482 19.51 0.27 10.83
C TRP A 482 19.66 0.41 12.35
N HIS A 483 19.36 -0.69 13.05
CA HIS A 483 19.50 -0.77 14.50
C HIS A 483 20.97 -0.94 14.90
N PRO A 484 21.42 -0.40 16.06
CA PRO A 484 22.80 -0.53 16.52
C PRO A 484 23.34 -1.96 16.65
N GLU A 485 22.44 -2.91 16.91
CA GLU A 485 22.78 -4.34 17.05
C GLU A 485 23.09 -5.02 15.71
N ALA A 486 22.58 -4.48 14.60
CA ALA A 486 22.75 -5.06 13.28
C ALA A 486 24.08 -4.63 12.65
N GLN A 487 24.93 -5.60 12.29
CA GLN A 487 26.20 -5.34 11.58
C GLN A 487 26.00 -5.09 10.08
N GLU A 488 24.80 -5.39 9.56
CA GLU A 488 24.45 -5.14 8.17
C GLU A 488 22.98 -4.79 8.02
N LEU A 489 22.66 -4.10 6.93
CA LEU A 489 21.31 -3.84 6.47
C LEU A 489 21.21 -4.13 4.98
N ILE A 490 20.17 -4.88 4.60
CA ILE A 490 19.88 -5.23 3.21
C ILE A 490 18.55 -4.59 2.82
N LEU A 491 18.52 -3.87 1.69
CA LEU A 491 17.32 -3.23 1.16
C LEU A 491 17.20 -3.41 -0.35
N PRO A 492 16.01 -3.74 -0.88
CA PRO A 492 15.80 -3.83 -2.32
C PRO A 492 15.55 -2.44 -2.91
N PHE A 493 15.86 -2.29 -4.19
CA PHE A 493 15.34 -1.19 -4.98
C PHE A 493 13.97 -1.54 -5.54
N VAL A 494 12.97 -0.74 -5.17
CA VAL A 494 11.59 -0.87 -5.66
C VAL A 494 11.11 0.47 -6.21
N GLY A 495 10.49 0.42 -7.38
CA GLY A 495 9.90 1.56 -8.08
C GLY A 495 8.94 1.06 -9.15
N PRO A 496 8.21 1.93 -9.84
CA PRO A 496 7.28 1.53 -10.91
C PRO A 496 7.94 1.46 -12.29
N GLU A 497 8.95 2.28 -12.55
CA GLU A 497 9.59 2.43 -13.85
C GLU A 497 11.04 1.96 -13.81
N PRO A 498 11.63 1.53 -14.94
CA PRO A 498 13.07 1.26 -15.02
C PRO A 498 13.90 2.46 -14.57
N VAL A 499 14.99 2.19 -13.86
CA VAL A 499 15.93 3.23 -13.45
C VAL A 499 16.95 3.41 -14.57
N SER A 500 16.93 4.57 -15.25
CA SER A 500 17.97 4.98 -16.20
C SER A 500 18.79 6.20 -15.73
N ASP A 501 18.19 7.07 -14.90
CA ASP A 501 18.69 8.43 -14.66
C ASP A 501 19.29 8.64 -13.27
N SER A 502 18.70 8.11 -12.22
CA SER A 502 19.35 8.06 -10.90
C SER A 502 18.62 7.13 -9.94
N ALA A 503 19.40 6.35 -9.19
CA ALA A 503 18.98 5.78 -7.93
C ALA A 503 19.77 6.46 -6.81
N HIS A 504 19.10 6.77 -5.70
CA HIS A 504 19.76 7.34 -4.54
C HIS A 504 19.66 6.38 -3.36
N LEU A 505 20.77 6.27 -2.64
CA LEU A 505 20.81 5.68 -1.32
C LEU A 505 21.06 6.81 -0.32
N THR A 506 20.15 6.99 0.62
CA THR A 506 20.24 8.03 1.64
C THR A 506 20.39 7.42 3.02
N LEU A 507 21.31 7.98 3.82
CA LEU A 507 21.55 7.59 5.21
C LEU A 507 21.43 8.80 6.12
N THR A 508 20.58 8.69 7.14
CA THR A 508 20.32 9.78 8.10
C THR A 508 20.14 9.22 9.51
N GLY A 509 20.85 9.76 10.51
CA GLY A 509 20.63 9.40 11.93
C GLY A 509 19.27 9.89 12.46
N THR A 510 18.63 9.12 13.35
CA THR A 510 17.28 9.45 13.84
C THR A 510 17.23 10.59 14.86
N LYS A 511 18.33 10.83 15.58
CA LYS A 511 18.45 11.86 16.63
C LYS A 511 19.89 12.34 16.77
N LYS A 512 20.11 13.53 17.33
CA LYS A 512 21.46 14.06 17.60
C LYS A 512 22.30 13.02 18.37
N GLY A 513 23.55 12.81 17.94
CA GLY A 513 24.47 11.85 18.55
C GLY A 513 24.42 10.44 17.96
N VAL A 514 23.51 10.15 17.02
CA VAL A 514 23.62 8.91 16.21
C VAL A 514 24.79 9.05 15.26
N GLU A 515 25.70 8.08 15.28
CA GLU A 515 26.77 7.93 14.31
C GLU A 515 26.60 6.62 13.54
N VAL A 516 27.00 6.60 12.27
CA VAL A 516 26.95 5.39 11.44
C VAL A 516 28.25 5.26 10.71
N ASP A 517 28.97 4.18 10.97
CA ASP A 517 30.20 3.82 10.26
C ASP A 517 29.86 2.80 9.17
N VAL A 518 29.99 3.17 7.90
CA VAL A 518 29.71 2.28 6.77
C VAL A 518 31.01 1.74 6.23
N THR A 519 31.27 0.45 6.42
CA THR A 519 32.51 -0.20 6.01
C THR A 519 32.47 -0.71 4.58
N GLN A 520 31.30 -1.16 4.10
CA GLN A 520 31.12 -1.67 2.74
C GLN A 520 29.73 -1.32 2.19
N ILE A 521 29.67 -1.12 0.87
CA ILE A 521 28.44 -0.94 0.09
C ILE A 521 28.50 -1.94 -1.06
N GLU A 522 27.59 -2.91 -1.06
CA GLU A 522 27.57 -3.98 -2.05
C GLU A 522 26.21 -4.04 -2.74
N PHE A 523 26.22 -4.17 -4.06
CA PHE A 523 25.02 -4.42 -4.85
C PHE A 523 24.87 -5.92 -5.05
N MET A 524 23.70 -6.43 -4.68
CA MET A 524 23.43 -7.86 -4.62
C MET A 524 22.23 -8.24 -5.46
N VAL A 525 22.26 -9.47 -5.96
CA VAL A 525 21.16 -10.10 -6.67
C VAL A 525 20.95 -11.52 -6.13
N ASP A 526 19.72 -12.00 -6.17
CA ASP A 526 19.40 -13.40 -5.93
C ASP A 526 19.45 -14.13 -7.27
N ALA A 527 20.66 -14.51 -7.69
CA ALA A 527 20.83 -15.09 -9.01
C ALA A 527 21.95 -16.12 -9.06
N THR A 528 21.84 -16.99 -10.05
CA THR A 528 22.91 -17.89 -10.49
C THR A 528 23.22 -17.67 -11.97
N ARG A 529 24.44 -17.99 -12.40
CA ARG A 529 24.78 -17.98 -13.83
C ARG A 529 24.03 -19.10 -14.54
N THR A 530 23.32 -18.79 -15.63
CA THR A 530 22.67 -19.82 -16.45
C THR A 530 23.75 -20.70 -17.10
N PRO A 531 23.80 -22.01 -16.81
CA PRO A 531 24.87 -22.87 -17.29
C PRO A 531 24.76 -23.12 -18.80
N GLY A 532 25.91 -23.27 -19.47
CA GLY A 532 25.97 -23.64 -20.89
C GLY A 532 25.61 -22.54 -21.90
N VAL A 533 25.25 -21.34 -21.43
CA VAL A 533 24.90 -20.22 -22.31
C VAL A 533 26.16 -19.50 -22.77
N ARG A 534 26.38 -19.47 -24.09
CA ARG A 534 27.45 -18.70 -24.73
C ARG A 534 26.88 -17.41 -25.28
N LEU A 535 27.55 -16.30 -24.97
CA LEU A 535 27.21 -14.97 -25.45
C LEU A 535 28.37 -14.44 -26.29
N GLU A 536 28.06 -13.97 -27.49
CA GLU A 536 29.03 -13.45 -28.46
C GLU A 536 28.74 -11.97 -28.71
N LEU A 537 29.76 -11.13 -28.54
CA LEU A 537 29.65 -9.69 -28.77
C LEU A 537 30.10 -9.35 -30.18
N SER A 538 29.23 -8.73 -30.97
CA SER A 538 29.57 -8.27 -32.32
C SER A 538 30.46 -7.01 -32.28
N PRO A 539 31.21 -6.73 -33.36
CA PRO A 539 31.75 -5.40 -33.61
C PRO A 539 30.63 -4.34 -33.63
N ILE A 540 31.02 -3.07 -33.47
CA ILE A 540 30.09 -1.95 -33.60
C ILE A 540 29.88 -1.66 -35.09
N GLU A 541 28.63 -1.77 -35.53
CA GLU A 541 28.20 -1.46 -36.88
C GLU A 541 27.73 0.00 -36.96
N THR A 542 28.15 0.73 -37.98
CA THR A 542 27.68 2.10 -38.24
C THR A 542 26.53 2.06 -39.23
N GLU A 543 25.41 2.70 -38.89
CA GLU A 543 24.21 2.79 -39.73
C GLU A 543 23.92 4.25 -40.10
N PRO A 544 23.17 4.53 -41.18
CA PRO A 544 22.72 5.89 -41.47
C PRO A 544 21.99 6.51 -40.26
N GLY A 545 22.60 7.53 -39.64
CA GLY A 545 22.05 8.23 -38.47
C GLY A 545 22.37 7.60 -37.10
N GLY A 546 23.15 6.51 -37.02
CA GLY A 546 23.44 5.85 -35.75
C GLY A 546 24.46 4.73 -35.80
N TYR A 547 24.41 3.88 -34.78
CA TYR A 547 25.26 2.72 -34.62
C TYR A 547 24.53 1.61 -33.87
N ARG A 548 25.03 0.38 -34.05
CA ARG A 548 24.48 -0.84 -33.44
C ARG A 548 25.60 -1.73 -32.90
N GLN A 549 25.33 -2.40 -31.79
CA GLN A 549 26.13 -3.53 -31.32
C GLN A 549 25.20 -4.65 -30.86
N THR A 550 25.59 -5.90 -31.09
CA THR A 550 24.77 -7.08 -30.78
C THR A 550 25.47 -7.95 -29.75
N ILE A 551 24.73 -8.40 -28.74
CA ILE A 551 25.09 -9.50 -27.85
C ILE A 551 24.25 -10.70 -28.29
N ALA A 552 24.82 -11.59 -29.10
CA ALA A 552 24.13 -12.76 -29.63
C ALA A 552 24.24 -13.93 -28.66
N PHE A 553 23.18 -14.73 -28.56
CA PHE A 553 23.30 -16.08 -28.02
C PHE A 553 23.93 -16.98 -29.09
N GLY A 554 24.92 -17.78 -28.72
CA GLY A 554 25.55 -18.72 -29.67
C GLY A 554 24.51 -19.63 -30.34
N PRO A 555 23.84 -20.52 -29.58
CA PRO A 555 22.55 -21.08 -29.97
C PRO A 555 21.41 -20.15 -29.51
N PRO A 556 20.33 -19.95 -30.29
CA PRO A 556 19.15 -19.20 -29.84
C PRO A 556 18.61 -19.73 -28.51
N HIS A 557 18.34 -18.82 -27.57
CA HIS A 557 17.98 -19.16 -26.19
C HIS A 557 16.49 -19.00 -25.96
N THR A 558 15.83 -19.98 -25.32
CA THR A 558 14.42 -19.82 -24.94
C THR A 558 14.37 -19.11 -23.59
N ALA A 559 13.91 -17.86 -23.58
CA ALA A 559 13.88 -17.06 -22.37
C ALA A 559 12.95 -17.69 -21.33
N SER A 560 13.39 -17.68 -20.07
CA SER A 560 12.63 -18.14 -18.91
C SER A 560 12.24 -16.96 -18.03
N ARG A 561 11.21 -17.15 -17.18
CA ARG A 561 10.87 -16.15 -16.16
C ARG A 561 12.03 -16.04 -15.17
N GLY A 562 12.39 -14.81 -14.79
CA GLY A 562 13.52 -14.56 -13.89
C GLY A 562 14.85 -14.32 -14.62
N GLU A 563 14.96 -14.61 -15.92
CA GLU A 563 16.22 -14.41 -16.61
C GLU A 563 16.53 -12.93 -16.88
N VAL A 564 17.78 -12.56 -16.61
CA VAL A 564 18.33 -11.22 -16.80
C VAL A 564 19.66 -11.33 -17.52
N LEU A 565 19.80 -10.66 -18.65
CA LEU A 565 21.10 -10.52 -19.30
C LEU A 565 21.81 -9.29 -18.73
N ALA A 566 22.89 -9.53 -18.00
CA ALA A 566 23.71 -8.51 -17.37
C ALA A 566 24.97 -8.23 -18.19
N PHE A 567 25.39 -6.97 -18.30
CA PHE A 567 26.63 -6.59 -18.98
C PHE A 567 27.14 -5.22 -18.51
N GLN A 568 28.41 -4.93 -18.79
CA GLN A 568 29.09 -3.69 -18.44
C GLN A 568 29.33 -2.83 -19.69
N LEU A 569 29.07 -1.53 -19.58
CA LEU A 569 29.40 -0.55 -20.62
C LEU A 569 30.87 -0.10 -20.50
N ASP A 570 31.63 -0.07 -21.60
CA ASP A 570 33.00 0.50 -21.70
C ASP A 570 33.03 1.61 -22.76
N VAL A 571 32.11 2.58 -22.66
CA VAL A 571 31.93 3.58 -23.71
C VAL A 571 33.15 4.50 -23.84
N LYS A 572 33.82 4.46 -25.01
CA LYS A 572 34.97 5.31 -25.33
C LYS A 572 34.77 6.05 -26.65
N GLY A 573 34.99 7.37 -26.66
CA GLY A 573 34.85 8.23 -27.84
C GLY A 573 33.60 9.12 -27.81
N ALA A 574 33.25 9.71 -28.96
CA ALA A 574 32.05 10.54 -29.10
C ALA A 574 30.83 9.66 -29.41
N PHE A 575 29.74 9.84 -28.67
CA PHE A 575 28.49 9.10 -28.82
C PHE A 575 27.31 9.92 -28.30
N SER A 576 26.08 9.59 -28.74
CA SER A 576 24.88 10.18 -28.13
C SER A 576 24.59 9.57 -26.77
N ARG A 577 24.13 10.35 -25.80
CA ARG A 577 23.87 9.88 -24.43
C ARG A 577 22.70 8.89 -24.31
N LYS A 578 22.03 8.56 -25.42
CA LYS A 578 20.86 7.67 -25.46
C LYS A 578 21.17 6.34 -26.12
N LEU A 579 20.72 5.24 -25.52
CA LEU A 579 20.89 3.89 -26.04
C LEU A 579 19.62 3.09 -25.82
N ARG A 580 19.11 2.44 -26.88
CA ARG A 580 18.01 1.49 -26.77
C ARG A 580 18.55 0.07 -26.72
N VAL A 581 18.00 -0.75 -25.84
CA VAL A 581 18.32 -2.17 -25.75
C VAL A 581 17.08 -2.95 -26.17
N GLU A 582 17.18 -3.64 -27.29
CA GLU A 582 16.09 -4.40 -27.91
C GLU A 582 16.46 -5.88 -27.91
N ALA A 583 15.59 -6.75 -27.40
CA ALA A 583 15.72 -8.17 -27.65
C ALA A 583 15.16 -8.50 -29.03
N PHE A 584 15.80 -9.43 -29.75
CA PHE A 584 15.32 -9.87 -31.05
C PHE A 584 15.32 -11.39 -31.20
N GLY A 585 14.44 -11.89 -32.06
CA GLY A 585 14.29 -13.30 -32.38
C GLY A 585 13.22 -13.51 -33.45
N PRO A 586 12.68 -14.73 -33.62
CA PRO A 586 11.58 -15.00 -34.56
C PRO A 586 10.32 -14.14 -34.31
N PHE A 587 10.17 -13.61 -33.09
CA PHE A 587 9.08 -12.70 -32.71
C PHE A 587 9.28 -11.24 -33.18
N GLY A 588 10.35 -10.95 -33.93
CA GLY A 588 10.75 -9.58 -34.27
C GLY A 588 11.65 -8.96 -33.20
N ALA A 589 11.55 -7.65 -33.00
CA ALA A 589 12.31 -6.90 -31.99
C ALA A 589 11.37 -6.35 -30.91
N THR A 590 11.80 -6.38 -29.65
CA THR A 590 11.08 -5.83 -28.51
C THR A 590 12.01 -4.98 -27.68
N GLU A 591 11.66 -3.71 -27.48
CA GLU A 591 12.42 -2.81 -26.62
C GLU A 591 12.32 -3.27 -25.16
N LEU A 592 13.46 -3.50 -24.52
CA LEU A 592 13.54 -3.86 -23.10
C LEU A 592 13.87 -2.64 -22.23
N LEU A 593 14.79 -1.78 -22.71
CA LEU A 593 15.30 -0.64 -21.96
C LEU A 593 15.58 0.53 -22.90
N ASN A 594 15.30 1.75 -22.41
CA ASN A 594 15.68 3.00 -23.04
C ASN A 594 16.56 3.79 -22.07
N ILE A 595 17.85 3.86 -22.37
CA ILE A 595 18.87 4.44 -21.51
C ILE A 595 19.00 5.92 -21.87
N GLY A 596 18.55 6.82 -21.00
CA GLY A 596 18.62 8.27 -21.22
C GLY A 596 20.01 8.90 -21.03
N LYS A 597 20.86 8.25 -20.21
CA LYS A 597 22.22 8.67 -19.92
C LYS A 597 23.11 7.45 -19.77
N ILE A 598 24.25 7.42 -20.46
CA ILE A 598 25.25 6.37 -20.33
C ILE A 598 26.45 6.89 -19.54
N THR A 599 26.93 6.08 -18.60
CA THR A 599 28.18 6.32 -17.88
C THR A 599 29.19 5.22 -18.24
N PRO A 600 30.46 5.55 -18.55
CA PRO A 600 31.50 4.55 -18.72
C PRO A 600 31.64 3.70 -17.45
N GLY A 601 31.71 2.38 -17.62
CA GLY A 601 31.64 1.44 -16.51
C GLY A 601 30.24 1.29 -15.92
N GLY A 602 29.17 1.61 -16.66
CA GLY A 602 27.79 1.39 -16.20
C GLY A 602 27.35 -0.06 -16.30
N ALA A 603 26.65 -0.56 -15.27
CA ALA A 603 26.05 -1.89 -15.27
C ALA A 603 24.65 -1.85 -15.90
N VAL A 604 24.34 -2.81 -16.77
CA VAL A 604 23.00 -2.97 -17.37
C VAL A 604 22.46 -4.34 -16.99
N LEU A 605 21.23 -4.37 -16.48
CA LEU A 605 20.46 -5.58 -16.16
C LEU A 605 19.19 -5.59 -17.02
N ALA A 606 19.24 -6.26 -18.17
CA ALA A 606 18.14 -6.36 -19.11
C ALA A 606 17.23 -7.55 -18.76
N ASN A 607 16.01 -7.27 -18.29
CA ASN A 607 15.05 -8.31 -17.89
C ASN A 607 14.43 -8.99 -19.12
N LEU A 608 14.62 -10.31 -19.25
CA LEU A 608 14.06 -11.12 -20.33
C LEU A 608 12.71 -11.76 -19.96
N SER A 609 12.25 -11.62 -18.71
CA SER A 609 10.98 -12.19 -18.25
C SER A 609 9.76 -11.83 -19.12
N PRO A 610 9.62 -10.62 -19.70
CA PRO A 610 8.52 -10.31 -20.63
C PRO A 610 8.50 -11.16 -21.91
N LEU A 611 9.60 -11.86 -22.19
CA LEU A 611 9.77 -12.75 -23.35
C LEU A 611 9.79 -14.22 -22.94
N ALA A 612 9.39 -14.56 -21.71
CA ALA A 612 9.37 -15.94 -21.24
C ALA A 612 8.60 -16.85 -22.22
N GLY A 613 9.21 -17.98 -22.58
CA GLY A 613 8.72 -18.94 -23.57
C GLY A 613 9.04 -18.59 -25.03
N LYS A 614 9.63 -17.42 -25.31
CA LYS A 614 10.05 -17.03 -26.66
C LYS A 614 11.53 -17.34 -26.90
N VAL A 615 11.86 -17.70 -28.14
CA VAL A 615 13.25 -17.87 -28.59
C VAL A 615 13.87 -16.50 -28.86
N VAL A 616 14.90 -16.16 -28.11
CA VAL A 616 15.67 -14.92 -28.20
C VAL A 616 17.02 -15.23 -28.86
N ALA A 617 17.30 -14.58 -29.99
CA ALA A 617 18.57 -14.69 -30.69
C ALA A 617 19.66 -13.81 -30.08
N GLY A 618 19.28 -12.69 -29.45
CA GLY A 618 20.22 -11.83 -28.74
C GLY A 618 19.61 -10.50 -28.30
N LEU A 619 20.48 -9.62 -27.79
CA LEU A 619 20.18 -8.23 -27.52
C LEU A 619 20.90 -7.32 -28.51
N ARG A 620 20.21 -6.28 -28.94
CA ARG A 620 20.71 -5.25 -29.83
C ARG A 620 20.73 -3.91 -29.11
N LEU A 621 21.90 -3.30 -29.06
CA LEU A 621 22.13 -1.99 -28.49
C LEU A 621 22.17 -0.97 -29.64
N VAL A 622 21.16 -0.11 -29.73
CA VAL A 622 20.97 0.84 -30.83
C VAL A 622 21.15 2.27 -30.32
N GLY A 623 22.16 2.96 -30.84
CA GLY A 623 22.47 4.36 -30.52
C GLY A 623 22.36 5.28 -31.72
N ARG A 624 22.18 6.59 -31.48
CA ARG A 624 22.15 7.62 -32.54
C ARG A 624 23.48 8.37 -32.65
N GLY A 625 23.74 8.93 -33.82
CA GLY A 625 24.93 9.75 -34.08
C GLY A 625 26.20 8.94 -34.31
N LYS A 626 27.36 9.54 -34.03
CA LYS A 626 28.66 8.91 -34.26
C LYS A 626 28.85 7.66 -33.38
N ALA A 627 29.35 6.58 -33.99
CA ALA A 627 29.66 5.34 -33.29
C ALA A 627 30.83 5.54 -32.29
N PRO A 628 30.73 5.04 -31.05
CA PRO A 628 31.85 5.00 -30.14
C PRO A 628 32.89 3.95 -30.61
N ARG A 629 34.12 4.06 -30.11
CA ARG A 629 35.18 3.06 -30.37
C ARG A 629 34.96 1.76 -29.60
N ARG A 630 34.29 1.86 -28.45
CA ARG A 630 33.88 0.74 -27.59
C ARG A 630 32.55 1.09 -26.96
N LEU A 631 31.70 0.09 -26.70
CA LEU A 631 30.37 0.29 -26.13
C LEU A 631 30.12 -0.69 -24.98
N VAL A 632 30.20 -2.00 -25.23
CA VAL A 632 30.13 -3.05 -24.20
C VAL A 632 31.53 -3.61 -23.91
N ARG A 633 31.80 -3.96 -22.64
CA ARG A 633 33.04 -4.64 -22.22
C ARG A 633 32.97 -6.11 -22.65
N GLU A 634 33.94 -6.58 -23.42
CA GLU A 634 33.89 -7.88 -24.13
C GLU A 634 33.61 -9.09 -23.24
N ASP A 635 34.16 -9.12 -22.02
CA ASP A 635 34.07 -10.24 -21.07
C ASP A 635 32.90 -10.12 -20.06
N SER A 636 32.09 -9.07 -20.19
CA SER A 636 31.03 -8.77 -19.22
C SER A 636 29.66 -9.41 -19.46
N PRO A 637 29.23 -9.74 -20.70
CA PRO A 637 27.90 -10.32 -20.91
C PRO A 637 27.74 -11.64 -20.16
N VAL A 638 26.68 -11.72 -19.35
CA VAL A 638 26.32 -12.91 -18.60
C VAL A 638 24.82 -13.04 -18.50
N LEU A 639 24.30 -14.25 -18.74
CA LEU A 639 22.92 -14.57 -18.45
C LEU A 639 22.80 -15.05 -17.01
N LEU A 640 21.93 -14.38 -16.27
CA LEU A 640 21.62 -14.67 -14.87
C LEU A 640 20.19 -15.20 -14.78
N ASP A 641 20.01 -16.25 -14.01
CA ASP A 641 18.69 -16.75 -13.59
C ASP A 641 18.39 -16.18 -12.20
N MET A 642 17.42 -15.27 -12.11
CA MET A 642 17.01 -14.63 -10.86
C MET A 642 15.95 -15.49 -10.16
N HIS A 643 16.27 -15.94 -8.95
CA HIS A 643 15.38 -16.79 -8.15
C HIS A 643 14.21 -16.01 -7.55
#